data_AF-A0A1J7J2L1-F1
#
_entry.id   AF-A0A1J7J2L1-F1
#
_cell.length_a   1.000
_cell.length_b   1.000
_cell.length_c   1.000
_cell.angle_alpha   90.00
_cell.angle_beta   90.00
_cell.angle_gamma   90.00
#
_symmetry.space_group_name_H-M   'P 1'
#
loop_
_entity.id
_entity.type
_entity.pdbx_description
1 polymer ?
#
loop_
_entity_poly.entity_id
_entity_poly.type
_entity_poly.pdbx_seq_one_letter_code
_entity_poly.pdbx_strand_id
1 'polypeptide(L)'
;MLRTVILLQLTLWVASIHAFFPFFPEWQCQENNVCGDDSKSQKPKSRDVHTFKLSQRVRDNPPASAAKEASRLLRKYKPSRTTPEQPDLTRRENKYSVVSPAPPSTPNSAGIYQDGTDFSYFIQVGFGSSAKPMYMLLDTGAGTTWVMGSDCKADACMTHNSFGPSDSKTFSDTKETFSISYGSGKVAGELAKDTLAVAGMSLSMSFGVANDASGDFTHFPFDGILGVSMSRGATDNFLNVIKSSSALKSNIFSVSLSRNSDGPNTGEVTFGGIDASKYTGDISYTPVSASAGGDWAISLDDMAYDGNKAGIKGRLAYIDTGTSYMFGPPEDVALLHKLIPGAKSSDGFLYTVPCNSDKALTVIFSGVAYTLSPKDWMSPPAGDTCTSNFYGQAVVQGAWLLGDSFLKNVYTVFDVDQTPGTAFSGDNDEQTAGCVPRMAKARSNGATPAHHSEDSTTGNEEDIGLLAAGPDGSDDEDAIIVHPGEPPSEGDYFTNTSSTGGAPATPLQPHLDQQPPRTPRTPRTPNRVRFDLVPMIVGDDANGRPADHYHHHHARDSFDVDDEDPLADSPRQQHRVPLLTGIEAPSVTLASSDDYSADLSRAQDLLHRPRSGLSSAFMNMANSIIGAGIIGQPYAFRQAGLVSGVVLLVGLTVVVDWTIRLIVVNSKLSGSSSFQGTVEKCFGKTGLVAISLAQWVFAFGGMVAFGVIVGDTIPHVLSAIWPGLRDVPVLGALAGRKGVIVIFLLGVSYPLTLYRDIAKLAKASTLALISMGVIVVTVVVQGVLTPSELRGSFGKNELVINDGIFQAIGVISFAFVCHHNSLLIYGSLEKPTIDRFTRVTHYSTGISMVACLLLALSGFLTFGDKTLGNVLNNFPADNTMVNVARLCFGLNMLTTLPLEAFVCREVMLNYYFPGEPFNMNLHLIFSTSLIVSAMTLSLFTCDLGSVFELVGSTSACAMAYILPPLCYIKLTTRSWKTYVAMGIVAFGCAVMGITLFQAVGKIIRVVSILGEGGTQQCM
;
A
#
# COMPACT_ATOMS: atom_id res chain seq x y z
N MET A 1 18.58 41.92 14.36
CA MET A 1 18.40 40.63 13.66
C MET A 1 18.33 39.46 14.63
N LEU A 2 19.42 38.78 15.06
CA LEU A 2 19.28 37.55 15.87
C LEU A 2 18.39 37.72 17.12
N ARG A 3 18.65 38.75 17.94
CA ARG A 3 17.79 39.13 19.08
C ARG A 3 16.33 39.34 18.68
N THR A 4 16.10 39.98 17.53
CA THR A 4 14.78 40.29 16.97
C THR A 4 14.04 39.03 16.51
N VAL A 5 14.73 38.09 15.85
CA VAL A 5 14.15 36.81 15.41
C VAL A 5 13.79 35.95 16.62
N ILE A 6 14.69 35.81 17.60
CA ILE A 6 14.43 35.05 18.82
C ILE A 6 13.25 35.67 19.60
N LEU A 7 13.18 37.00 19.72
CA LEU A 7 12.04 37.68 20.35
C LEU A 7 10.74 37.50 19.57
N LEU A 8 10.77 37.54 18.23
CA LEU A 8 9.58 37.32 17.39
C LEU A 8 9.08 35.87 17.50
N GLN A 9 9.99 34.89 17.56
CA GLN A 9 9.65 33.50 17.87
C GLN A 9 9.01 33.42 19.25
N LEU A 10 9.63 33.99 20.29
CA LEU A 10 9.13 33.96 21.66
C LEU A 10 7.75 34.61 21.82
N THR A 11 7.47 35.73 21.14
CA THR A 11 6.14 36.36 21.18
C THR A 11 5.10 35.55 20.42
N LEU A 12 5.45 34.92 19.28
CA LEU A 12 4.59 33.95 18.60
C LEU A 12 4.27 32.73 19.49
N TRP A 13 5.25 32.20 20.23
CA TRP A 13 5.04 31.11 21.19
C TRP A 13 4.16 31.54 22.38
N VAL A 14 4.39 32.71 22.97
CA VAL A 14 3.54 33.23 24.07
C VAL A 14 2.10 33.49 23.61
N ALA A 15 1.91 34.06 22.41
CA ALA A 15 0.57 34.21 21.82
C ALA A 15 -0.08 32.84 21.55
N SER A 16 0.69 31.84 21.13
CA SER A 16 0.20 30.47 20.92
C SER A 16 -0.26 29.82 22.23
N ILE A 17 0.41 30.07 23.37
CA ILE A 17 0.02 29.54 24.69
C ILE A 17 -1.39 30.01 25.10
N HIS A 18 -1.81 31.23 24.74
CA HIS A 18 -3.18 31.70 24.99
C HIS A 18 -4.25 30.99 24.15
N ALA A 19 -3.88 30.29 23.08
CA ALA A 19 -4.81 29.44 22.31
C ALA A 19 -5.09 28.06 22.95
N PHE A 20 -4.44 27.73 24.08
CA PHE A 20 -4.58 26.44 24.77
C PHE A 20 -5.34 26.51 26.11
N PHE A 21 -5.90 27.66 26.50
CA PHE A 21 -6.92 27.71 27.54
C PHE A 21 -8.27 27.19 27.01
N PRO A 22 -9.17 26.67 27.88
CA PRO A 22 -10.33 25.91 27.43
C PRO A 22 -11.38 26.80 26.74
N PHE A 23 -11.38 26.77 25.41
CA PHE A 23 -12.53 27.19 24.60
C PHE A 23 -13.71 26.25 24.89
N PHE A 24 -14.68 26.71 25.68
CA PHE A 24 -15.96 26.05 25.85
C PHE A 24 -16.85 26.33 24.64
N PRO A 25 -17.23 25.32 23.84
CA PRO A 25 -18.07 25.52 22.67
C PRO A 25 -19.56 25.50 23.06
N GLU A 26 -20.36 26.35 22.41
CA GLU A 26 -21.76 26.60 22.78
C GLU A 26 -22.67 25.36 22.72
N TRP A 27 -22.31 24.32 21.96
CA TRP A 27 -23.07 23.07 21.88
C TRP A 27 -23.15 22.31 23.22
N GLN A 28 -22.29 22.61 24.20
CA GLN A 28 -22.23 21.83 25.43
C GLN A 28 -23.37 22.10 26.44
N CYS A 29 -24.16 23.17 26.30
CA CYS A 29 -25.44 23.30 27.04
C CYS A 29 -26.54 22.39 26.50
N GLN A 30 -26.47 21.92 25.24
CA GLN A 30 -27.58 21.18 24.61
C GLN A 30 -27.70 19.71 25.06
N GLU A 31 -26.62 19.06 25.51
CA GLU A 31 -26.68 17.63 25.90
C GLU A 31 -26.97 17.38 27.38
N ASN A 32 -26.66 18.32 28.30
CA ASN A 32 -26.75 18.08 29.75
C ASN A 32 -27.72 19.00 30.51
N ASN A 33 -28.26 20.04 29.87
CA ASN A 33 -29.41 20.82 30.36
C ASN A 33 -29.32 21.38 31.81
N VAL A 34 -28.09 21.63 32.30
CA VAL A 34 -27.81 22.35 33.56
C VAL A 34 -27.05 23.63 33.23
N CYS A 35 -27.78 24.59 32.67
CA CYS A 35 -27.34 25.96 32.44
C CYS A 35 -28.43 26.85 33.09
N GLY A 36 -28.14 27.39 34.29
CA GLY A 36 -29.18 27.94 35.17
C GLY A 36 -29.38 29.45 35.04
N ASP A 37 -30.64 29.90 35.05
CA ASP A 37 -31.16 30.77 36.11
C ASP A 37 -32.71 30.84 36.12
N ASP A 38 -33.26 31.46 37.16
CA ASP A 38 -34.69 31.71 37.50
C ASP A 38 -35.67 31.89 36.29
N SER A 39 -36.79 31.17 36.15
CA SER A 39 -37.91 31.10 37.12
C SER A 39 -39.19 30.40 36.56
N LYS A 40 -40.10 30.03 37.48
CA LYS A 40 -41.58 29.90 37.31
C LYS A 40 -42.19 28.91 36.27
N SER A 41 -42.51 27.71 36.79
CA SER A 41 -43.88 27.15 36.85
C SER A 41 -44.68 26.81 35.55
N GLN A 42 -44.95 25.51 35.34
CA GLN A 42 -46.31 24.91 35.55
C GLN A 42 -46.28 23.35 35.59
N LYS A 43 -47.47 22.70 35.64
CA LYS A 43 -47.70 21.29 36.07
C LYS A 43 -47.84 20.24 34.92
N PRO A 44 -47.68 18.93 35.21
CA PRO A 44 -47.66 17.86 34.20
C PRO A 44 -49.02 17.20 33.87
N LYS A 45 -49.11 16.66 32.64
CA LYS A 45 -50.04 15.67 32.04
C LYS A 45 -49.56 15.42 30.59
N SER A 46 -49.82 14.33 29.87
CA SER A 46 -50.47 13.03 30.13
C SER A 46 -49.77 11.95 29.28
N ARG A 47 -50.12 10.66 29.44
CA ARG A 47 -49.76 9.60 28.47
C ARG A 47 -50.47 9.84 27.14
N ASP A 48 -49.85 9.42 26.04
CA ASP A 48 -50.53 8.66 24.99
C ASP A 48 -49.58 7.73 24.21
N VAL A 49 -50.13 6.85 23.35
CA VAL A 49 -49.43 5.69 22.77
C VAL A 49 -48.82 5.98 21.39
N HIS A 50 -47.59 5.51 21.16
CA HIS A 50 -46.99 5.39 19.82
C HIS A 50 -46.49 3.98 19.50
N THR A 51 -46.70 3.57 18.26
CA THR A 51 -46.45 2.24 17.71
C THR A 51 -44.97 1.97 17.44
N PHE A 52 -44.50 0.76 17.77
CA PHE A 52 -43.18 0.30 17.36
C PHE A 52 -43.14 0.03 15.85
N LYS A 53 -42.48 0.89 15.09
CA LYS A 53 -42.07 0.59 13.71
C LYS A 53 -40.76 -0.21 13.75
N LEU A 54 -40.81 -1.49 13.40
CA LEU A 54 -39.62 -2.35 13.29
C LEU A 54 -38.72 -1.83 12.17
N SER A 55 -37.67 -1.11 12.54
CA SER A 55 -36.61 -0.69 11.61
C SER A 55 -35.54 -1.77 11.55
N GLN A 56 -35.61 -2.60 10.50
CA GLN A 56 -34.59 -3.59 10.19
C GLN A 56 -33.31 -2.86 9.75
N ARG A 57 -32.21 -3.05 10.48
CA ARG A 57 -30.89 -2.52 10.06
C ARG A 57 -30.41 -3.26 8.81
N VAL A 58 -30.46 -2.57 7.67
CA VAL A 58 -29.74 -2.98 6.45
C VAL A 58 -28.23 -2.88 6.71
N ARG A 59 -27.46 -3.79 6.11
CA ARG A 59 -26.00 -3.85 6.20
C ARG A 59 -25.33 -3.15 5.01
N ASP A 60 -24.04 -2.85 5.21
CA ASP A 60 -22.97 -2.68 4.22
C ASP A 60 -23.17 -1.62 3.13
N ASN A 61 -22.11 -0.82 2.89
CA ASN A 61 -22.20 0.38 2.07
C ASN A 61 -21.72 0.09 0.63
N PRO A 62 -22.61 0.03 -0.38
CA PRO A 62 -22.29 -0.41 -1.74
C PRO A 62 -21.02 0.17 -2.38
N PRO A 63 -20.77 1.50 -2.37
CA PRO A 63 -19.58 2.08 -3.02
C PRO A 63 -18.25 1.58 -2.45
N ALA A 64 -18.24 1.12 -1.18
CA ALA A 64 -17.03 0.60 -0.55
C ALA A 64 -16.70 -0.85 -0.96
N SER A 65 -17.68 -1.63 -1.42
CA SER A 65 -17.43 -2.99 -1.90
C SER A 65 -16.80 -2.96 -3.30
N ALA A 66 -17.44 -2.27 -4.25
CA ALA A 66 -16.93 -2.16 -5.62
C ALA A 66 -15.56 -1.45 -5.72
N ALA A 67 -15.31 -0.41 -4.92
CA ALA A 67 -13.99 0.22 -4.86
C ALA A 67 -12.90 -0.74 -4.33
N LYS A 68 -13.25 -1.62 -3.38
CA LYS A 68 -12.37 -2.68 -2.86
C LYS A 68 -12.16 -3.79 -3.89
N GLU A 69 -13.15 -4.08 -4.73
CA GLU A 69 -13.11 -5.10 -5.78
C GLU A 69 -12.31 -4.66 -7.02
N ALA A 70 -12.53 -3.43 -7.51
CA ALA A 70 -11.73 -2.82 -8.57
C ALA A 70 -10.24 -2.74 -8.20
N SER A 71 -9.92 -2.22 -7.00
CA SER A 71 -8.54 -2.12 -6.51
C SER A 71 -7.89 -3.47 -6.17
N ARG A 72 -8.69 -4.53 -6.02
CA ARG A 72 -8.27 -5.94 -5.95
C ARG A 72 -7.89 -6.48 -7.33
N LEU A 73 -8.80 -6.35 -8.31
CA LEU A 73 -8.67 -6.92 -9.66
C LEU A 73 -7.47 -6.38 -10.47
N LEU A 74 -7.08 -5.12 -10.28
CA LEU A 74 -5.95 -4.47 -10.98
C LEU A 74 -4.56 -5.06 -10.68
N ARG A 75 -4.44 -6.05 -9.78
CA ARG A 75 -3.18 -6.52 -9.19
C ARG A 75 -2.56 -7.74 -9.93
N LYS A 76 -3.02 -8.03 -11.15
CA LYS A 76 -2.90 -9.32 -11.87
C LYS A 76 -1.47 -9.81 -12.22
N TYR A 77 -0.41 -8.97 -12.20
CA TYR A 77 0.90 -9.34 -12.78
C TYR A 77 2.18 -8.96 -11.98
N LYS A 78 2.59 -9.79 -10.98
CA LYS A 78 3.99 -10.21 -10.61
C LYS A 78 4.09 -10.89 -9.20
N PRO A 79 5.14 -11.67 -8.86
CA PRO A 79 5.07 -12.73 -7.82
C PRO A 79 5.98 -12.61 -6.57
N SER A 80 5.63 -13.41 -5.53
CA SER A 80 6.44 -13.90 -4.38
C SER A 80 6.93 -12.90 -3.28
N ARG A 81 7.27 -13.31 -2.04
CA ARG A 81 7.36 -14.65 -1.39
C ARG A 81 7.03 -14.64 0.14
N THR A 82 6.50 -15.76 0.67
CA THR A 82 6.68 -16.45 2.01
C THR A 82 7.14 -15.65 3.26
N THR A 83 6.42 -15.61 4.41
CA THR A 83 6.22 -16.65 5.49
C THR A 83 7.52 -16.92 6.30
N PRO A 84 7.61 -17.71 7.40
CA PRO A 84 6.64 -18.50 8.22
C PRO A 84 6.16 -17.70 9.48
N GLU A 85 5.47 -18.15 10.55
CA GLU A 85 4.76 -19.36 11.07
C GLU A 85 4.03 -18.94 12.40
N GLN A 86 3.40 -19.74 13.31
CA GLN A 86 2.48 -20.92 13.39
C GLN A 86 2.05 -20.99 14.90
N PRO A 87 1.12 -21.85 15.36
CA PRO A 87 -0.09 -22.46 14.77
C PRO A 87 -1.32 -21.96 15.60
N ASP A 88 -2.46 -22.60 15.91
CA ASP A 88 -3.33 -23.70 15.39
C ASP A 88 -4.78 -23.41 15.94
N LEU A 89 -5.82 -24.26 16.01
CA LEU A 89 -6.05 -25.66 15.64
C LEU A 89 -7.45 -25.84 14.97
N THR A 90 -8.34 -26.65 15.53
CA THR A 90 -9.68 -26.99 14.99
C THR A 90 -10.55 -25.76 14.75
N ARG A 91 -11.08 -25.61 13.54
CA ARG A 91 -12.05 -24.57 13.19
C ARG A 91 -13.18 -25.15 12.34
N ARG A 92 -14.44 -25.08 12.81
CA ARG A 92 -15.63 -24.84 11.96
C ARG A 92 -16.85 -24.34 12.76
N GLU A 93 -16.69 -23.25 13.50
CA GLU A 93 -17.83 -22.47 13.99
C GLU A 93 -18.24 -21.49 12.88
N ASN A 94 -19.24 -21.88 12.08
CA ASN A 94 -19.48 -21.24 10.79
C ASN A 94 -20.08 -19.83 10.93
N LYS A 95 -19.37 -18.83 10.40
CA LYS A 95 -19.66 -17.39 10.62
C LYS A 95 -20.54 -16.76 9.54
N TYR A 96 -20.73 -17.45 8.41
CA TYR A 96 -21.41 -16.93 7.24
C TYR A 96 -22.87 -17.41 7.18
N SER A 97 -23.75 -16.58 6.62
CA SER A 97 -25.07 -17.02 6.19
C SER A 97 -24.91 -17.74 4.84
N VAL A 98 -25.60 -18.86 4.66
CA VAL A 98 -25.61 -19.60 3.39
C VAL A 98 -27.06 -19.94 3.04
N VAL A 99 -27.57 -19.31 1.99
CA VAL A 99 -28.93 -19.55 1.47
C VAL A 99 -28.87 -20.75 0.54
N SER A 100 -29.42 -21.87 1.00
CA SER A 100 -29.45 -23.12 0.21
C SER A 100 -30.44 -23.00 -0.96
N PRO A 101 -30.08 -23.49 -2.15
CA PRO A 101 -30.95 -23.53 -3.32
C PRO A 101 -32.03 -24.61 -3.17
N ALA A 102 -33.11 -24.47 -3.94
CA ALA A 102 -34.04 -25.56 -4.21
C ALA A 102 -33.30 -26.75 -4.86
N PRO A 103 -33.66 -28.01 -4.55
CA PRO A 103 -33.07 -29.17 -5.21
C PRO A 103 -33.33 -29.14 -6.73
N PRO A 104 -32.29 -29.27 -7.58
CA PRO A 104 -32.48 -29.37 -9.03
C PRO A 104 -33.40 -30.52 -9.43
N SER A 105 -34.36 -30.24 -10.31
CA SER A 105 -35.18 -31.26 -10.99
C SER A 105 -34.46 -31.91 -12.18
N THR A 106 -33.40 -31.27 -12.64
CA THR A 106 -32.78 -31.50 -13.95
C THR A 106 -31.57 -32.42 -13.82
N PRO A 107 -31.42 -33.46 -14.66
CA PRO A 107 -30.22 -34.30 -14.66
C PRO A 107 -28.94 -33.47 -14.88
N ASN A 108 -27.81 -33.96 -14.37
CA ASN A 108 -26.50 -33.30 -14.48
C ASN A 108 -26.47 -31.84 -13.97
N SER A 109 -27.29 -31.52 -12.98
CA SER A 109 -27.40 -30.15 -12.44
C SER A 109 -27.05 -30.05 -10.96
N ALA A 110 -26.58 -28.88 -10.54
CA ALA A 110 -26.27 -28.54 -9.16
C ALA A 110 -26.90 -27.20 -8.80
N GLY A 111 -27.53 -27.14 -7.62
CA GLY A 111 -28.08 -25.89 -7.10
C GLY A 111 -26.95 -24.93 -6.71
N ILE A 112 -27.14 -23.64 -7.00
CA ILE A 112 -26.20 -22.57 -6.70
C ILE A 112 -26.58 -21.95 -5.34
N TYR A 113 -25.74 -22.18 -4.34
CA TYR A 113 -25.80 -21.52 -3.03
C TYR A 113 -25.33 -20.07 -3.15
N GLN A 114 -25.81 -19.20 -2.27
CA GLN A 114 -25.31 -17.84 -2.13
C GLN A 114 -25.22 -17.39 -0.66
N ASP A 115 -24.53 -16.28 -0.41
CA ASP A 115 -24.35 -15.70 0.94
C ASP A 115 -25.59 -14.99 1.51
N GLY A 116 -26.65 -14.80 0.72
CA GLY A 116 -27.84 -14.03 1.09
C GLY A 116 -27.67 -12.52 0.90
N THR A 117 -26.64 -12.09 0.16
CA THR A 117 -26.34 -10.70 -0.16
C THR A 117 -26.05 -10.46 -1.64
N ASP A 118 -26.29 -11.45 -2.51
CA ASP A 118 -26.01 -11.42 -3.96
C ASP A 118 -24.53 -11.09 -4.30
N PHE A 119 -23.58 -11.45 -3.41
CA PHE A 119 -22.14 -11.15 -3.56
C PHE A 119 -21.27 -12.36 -3.92
N SER A 120 -21.75 -13.58 -3.74
CA SER A 120 -21.02 -14.78 -4.14
C SER A 120 -21.95 -15.96 -4.41
N TYR A 121 -21.70 -16.66 -5.52
CA TYR A 121 -22.50 -17.77 -6.03
C TYR A 121 -21.63 -19.01 -6.17
N PHE A 122 -21.96 -20.08 -5.44
CA PHE A 122 -21.10 -21.24 -5.26
C PHE A 122 -21.90 -22.54 -5.24
N ILE A 123 -21.30 -23.63 -5.72
CA ILE A 123 -21.92 -24.95 -5.76
C ILE A 123 -21.26 -25.91 -4.76
N GLN A 124 -21.96 -26.98 -4.39
CA GLN A 124 -21.37 -28.04 -3.60
C GLN A 124 -20.70 -29.08 -4.50
N VAL A 125 -19.43 -29.38 -4.24
CA VAL A 125 -18.63 -30.40 -4.94
C VAL A 125 -18.08 -31.37 -3.90
N GLY A 126 -18.25 -32.67 -4.12
CA GLY A 126 -17.65 -33.72 -3.29
C GLY A 126 -16.21 -33.99 -3.74
N PHE A 127 -15.25 -33.95 -2.83
CA PHE A 127 -13.84 -34.26 -3.11
C PHE A 127 -13.44 -35.65 -2.60
N GLY A 128 -12.73 -36.38 -3.45
CA GLY A 128 -12.13 -37.68 -3.21
C GLY A 128 -13.11 -38.86 -3.13
N SER A 129 -12.55 -40.04 -2.85
CA SER A 129 -13.29 -41.30 -2.63
C SER A 129 -14.34 -41.27 -1.51
N SER A 130 -14.30 -40.27 -0.63
CA SER A 130 -15.30 -40.02 0.42
C SER A 130 -16.39 -39.03 -0.01
N ALA A 131 -16.24 -38.39 -1.17
CA ALA A 131 -17.06 -37.28 -1.67
C ALA A 131 -17.25 -36.15 -0.65
N LYS A 132 -16.18 -35.78 0.08
CA LYS A 132 -16.21 -34.75 1.13
C LYS A 132 -16.75 -33.42 0.58
N PRO A 133 -17.88 -32.89 1.08
CA PRO A 133 -18.54 -31.75 0.47
C PRO A 133 -17.81 -30.43 0.77
N MET A 134 -17.35 -29.79 -0.30
CA MET A 134 -16.71 -28.47 -0.34
C MET A 134 -17.63 -27.49 -1.07
N TYR A 135 -17.73 -26.25 -0.59
CA TYR A 135 -18.36 -25.15 -1.32
C TYR A 135 -17.36 -24.54 -2.29
N MET A 136 -17.69 -24.50 -3.58
CA MET A 136 -16.80 -24.05 -4.64
C MET A 136 -17.42 -22.87 -5.39
N LEU A 137 -16.72 -21.73 -5.43
CA LEU A 137 -17.08 -20.63 -6.35
C LEU A 137 -17.09 -21.17 -7.78
N LEU A 138 -18.18 -20.98 -8.52
CA LEU A 138 -18.24 -21.30 -9.95
C LEU A 138 -17.66 -20.10 -10.70
N ASP A 139 -16.49 -20.25 -11.32
CA ASP A 139 -15.69 -19.12 -11.81
C ASP A 139 -15.40 -19.27 -13.31
N THR A 140 -16.16 -18.56 -14.15
CA THR A 140 -15.94 -18.53 -15.62
C THR A 140 -14.75 -17.66 -16.03
N GLY A 141 -14.20 -16.83 -15.14
CA GLY A 141 -12.94 -16.11 -15.33
C GLY A 141 -11.67 -16.95 -15.06
N ALA A 142 -11.78 -18.08 -14.37
CA ALA A 142 -10.65 -18.92 -13.98
C ALA A 142 -10.55 -20.24 -14.77
N GLY A 143 -9.34 -20.53 -15.28
CA GLY A 143 -9.01 -21.82 -15.88
C GLY A 143 -8.45 -22.87 -14.89
N THR A 144 -8.47 -22.61 -13.57
CA THR A 144 -7.78 -23.42 -12.54
C THR A 144 -8.71 -23.75 -11.37
N THR A 145 -8.69 -24.99 -10.88
CA THR A 145 -9.54 -25.48 -9.77
C THR A 145 -8.71 -25.78 -8.52
N TRP A 146 -9.11 -25.30 -7.34
CA TRP A 146 -8.37 -25.54 -6.08
C TRP A 146 -9.26 -25.47 -4.83
N VAL A 147 -8.79 -26.10 -3.74
CA VAL A 147 -9.42 -26.14 -2.41
C VAL A 147 -8.41 -25.78 -1.31
N MET A 148 -8.90 -25.33 -0.15
CA MET A 148 -8.06 -25.16 1.05
C MET A 148 -7.47 -26.51 1.50
N GLY A 149 -6.16 -26.58 1.76
CA GLY A 149 -5.47 -27.81 2.17
C GLY A 149 -5.59 -28.12 3.65
N SER A 150 -5.59 -29.41 4.01
CA SER A 150 -5.69 -29.89 5.42
C SER A 150 -4.62 -29.30 6.34
N ASP A 151 -3.42 -29.10 5.79
CA ASP A 151 -2.22 -28.78 6.55
C ASP A 151 -1.96 -27.26 6.59
N CYS A 152 -2.77 -26.49 5.87
CA CYS A 152 -2.63 -25.04 5.73
C CYS A 152 -3.07 -24.28 6.98
N LYS A 153 -2.12 -23.58 7.61
CA LYS A 153 -2.33 -22.79 8.83
C LYS A 153 -2.64 -21.30 8.57
N ALA A 154 -2.94 -20.93 7.32
CA ALA A 154 -3.33 -19.57 6.97
C ALA A 154 -4.78 -19.30 7.42
N ASP A 155 -5.10 -18.06 7.80
CA ASP A 155 -6.42 -17.71 8.33
C ASP A 155 -7.58 -18.00 7.37
N ALA A 156 -7.33 -17.95 6.06
CA ALA A 156 -8.30 -18.39 5.06
C ALA A 156 -8.53 -19.90 5.15
N CYS A 157 -7.50 -20.72 4.99
CA CYS A 157 -7.61 -22.17 5.04
C CYS A 157 -8.28 -22.69 6.30
N MET A 158 -7.85 -22.18 7.45
CA MET A 158 -8.43 -22.60 8.72
C MET A 158 -9.90 -22.18 8.88
N THR A 159 -10.35 -21.07 8.27
CA THR A 159 -11.75 -20.61 8.46
C THR A 159 -12.78 -21.47 7.69
N HIS A 160 -12.35 -22.17 6.64
CA HIS A 160 -13.19 -22.93 5.72
C HIS A 160 -13.15 -24.44 6.02
N ASN A 161 -13.89 -25.25 5.26
CA ASN A 161 -13.48 -26.65 5.10
C ASN A 161 -12.07 -26.69 4.49
N SER A 162 -11.33 -27.74 4.83
CA SER A 162 -10.12 -28.13 4.11
C SER A 162 -10.26 -29.55 3.54
N PHE A 163 -9.44 -29.89 2.55
CA PHE A 163 -9.32 -31.24 1.98
C PHE A 163 -7.84 -31.65 1.89
N GLY A 164 -7.53 -32.92 2.14
CA GLY A 164 -6.14 -33.42 2.06
C GLY A 164 -6.00 -34.94 2.14
N PRO A 165 -4.77 -35.45 2.31
CA PRO A 165 -4.46 -36.89 2.22
C PRO A 165 -5.23 -37.78 3.20
N SER A 166 -5.67 -37.24 4.33
CA SER A 166 -6.45 -37.96 5.34
C SER A 166 -7.93 -38.12 5.00
N ASP A 167 -8.46 -37.32 4.07
CA ASP A 167 -9.88 -37.29 3.71
C ASP A 167 -10.27 -38.31 2.64
N SER A 168 -9.30 -38.85 1.88
CA SER A 168 -9.56 -39.70 0.72
C SER A 168 -8.50 -40.79 0.53
N LYS A 169 -8.97 -42.01 0.24
CA LYS A 169 -8.15 -43.19 -0.08
C LYS A 169 -7.60 -43.17 -1.51
N THR A 170 -8.06 -42.25 -2.34
CA THR A 170 -7.67 -42.07 -3.75
C THR A 170 -6.85 -40.82 -3.99
N PHE A 171 -6.47 -40.11 -2.91
CA PHE A 171 -5.63 -38.91 -2.97
C PHE A 171 -4.23 -39.25 -3.49
N SER A 172 -3.83 -38.65 -4.61
CA SER A 172 -2.50 -38.77 -5.19
C SER A 172 -1.84 -37.40 -5.30
N ASP A 173 -1.00 -37.08 -4.32
CA ASP A 173 -0.07 -35.94 -4.39
C ASP A 173 0.87 -36.08 -5.62
N THR A 174 1.00 -35.02 -6.44
CA THR A 174 1.90 -35.04 -7.62
C THR A 174 3.27 -34.44 -7.35
N LYS A 175 3.46 -33.79 -6.19
CA LYS A 175 4.64 -32.97 -5.84
C LYS A 175 4.97 -31.79 -6.75
N GLU A 176 4.04 -31.42 -7.63
CA GLU A 176 4.13 -30.19 -8.42
C GLU A 176 3.53 -29.02 -7.63
N THR A 177 4.24 -27.90 -7.52
CA THR A 177 3.74 -26.73 -6.77
C THR A 177 2.96 -25.76 -7.68
N PHE A 178 1.80 -25.30 -7.22
CA PHE A 178 1.03 -24.25 -7.89
C PHE A 178 1.00 -22.95 -7.07
N SER A 179 0.84 -21.81 -7.74
CA SER A 179 0.44 -20.56 -7.08
C SER A 179 -0.33 -19.66 -8.04
N ILE A 180 -1.47 -19.15 -7.57
CA ILE A 180 -2.41 -18.33 -8.33
C ILE A 180 -2.61 -17.01 -7.60
N SER A 181 -2.81 -15.94 -8.35
CA SER A 181 -3.22 -14.64 -7.83
C SER A 181 -4.51 -14.22 -8.51
N TYR A 182 -5.62 -14.43 -7.81
CA TYR A 182 -6.92 -13.87 -8.17
C TYR A 182 -6.91 -12.36 -7.91
N GLY A 183 -7.92 -11.64 -8.39
CA GLY A 183 -8.12 -10.25 -7.99
C GLY A 183 -8.41 -10.15 -6.49
N SER A 184 -9.33 -11.00 -6.02
CA SER A 184 -9.75 -11.07 -4.62
C SER A 184 -8.62 -11.44 -3.66
N GLY A 185 -7.85 -12.50 -3.94
CA GLY A 185 -6.83 -13.04 -3.04
C GLY A 185 -5.72 -13.84 -3.74
N LYS A 186 -4.81 -14.42 -2.96
CA LYS A 186 -3.70 -15.26 -3.45
C LYS A 186 -3.73 -16.64 -2.81
N VAL A 187 -3.31 -17.65 -3.57
CA VAL A 187 -3.22 -19.05 -3.12
C VAL A 187 -1.92 -19.69 -3.61
N ALA A 188 -1.35 -20.58 -2.81
CA ALA A 188 -0.19 -21.40 -3.17
C ALA A 188 -0.26 -22.77 -2.48
N GLY A 189 0.30 -23.79 -3.08
CA GLY A 189 0.30 -25.14 -2.53
C GLY A 189 0.85 -26.18 -3.50
N GLU A 190 0.40 -27.42 -3.32
CA GLU A 190 0.79 -28.57 -4.15
C GLU A 190 -0.41 -29.05 -4.99
N LEU A 191 -0.15 -29.63 -6.14
CA LEU A 191 -1.15 -30.27 -6.98
C LEU A 191 -1.43 -31.68 -6.47
N ALA A 192 -2.71 -32.02 -6.35
CA ALA A 192 -3.17 -33.36 -6.04
C ALA A 192 -4.13 -33.84 -7.13
N LYS A 193 -4.09 -35.14 -7.41
CA LYS A 193 -5.03 -35.82 -8.28
C LYS A 193 -5.95 -36.71 -7.46
N ASP A 194 -7.25 -36.52 -7.63
CA ASP A 194 -8.28 -37.36 -7.02
C ASP A 194 -9.56 -37.29 -7.86
N THR A 195 -10.71 -37.67 -7.31
CA THR A 195 -12.03 -37.60 -7.92
C THR A 195 -12.83 -36.39 -7.42
N LEU A 196 -13.47 -35.65 -8.32
CA LEU A 196 -14.47 -34.63 -8.02
C LEU A 196 -15.86 -35.15 -8.40
N ALA A 197 -16.78 -35.15 -7.44
CA ALA A 197 -18.19 -35.45 -7.62
C ALA A 197 -18.98 -34.14 -7.71
N VAL A 198 -19.55 -33.84 -8.88
CA VAL A 198 -20.18 -32.56 -9.19
C VAL A 198 -21.41 -32.78 -10.07
N ALA A 199 -22.56 -32.22 -9.68
CA ALA A 199 -23.82 -32.35 -10.45
C ALA A 199 -24.21 -33.81 -10.78
N GLY A 200 -23.81 -34.78 -9.95
CA GLY A 200 -24.02 -36.22 -10.19
C GLY A 200 -23.01 -36.90 -11.13
N MET A 201 -22.13 -36.13 -11.78
CA MET A 201 -20.94 -36.66 -12.46
C MET A 201 -19.83 -36.99 -11.45
N SER A 202 -18.90 -37.86 -11.87
CA SER A 202 -17.69 -38.21 -11.12
C SER A 202 -16.49 -38.17 -12.05
N LEU A 203 -15.55 -37.26 -11.80
CA LEU A 203 -14.47 -36.88 -12.72
C LEU A 203 -13.12 -36.99 -12.01
N SER A 204 -12.16 -37.73 -12.57
CA SER A 204 -10.78 -37.72 -12.03
C SER A 204 -9.97 -36.61 -12.68
N MET A 205 -9.43 -35.70 -11.86
CA MET A 205 -8.60 -34.58 -12.32
C MET A 205 -7.58 -34.16 -11.27
N SER A 206 -6.55 -33.46 -11.75
CA SER A 206 -5.55 -32.79 -10.93
C SER A 206 -6.05 -31.39 -10.57
N PHE A 207 -5.98 -31.01 -9.30
CA PHE A 207 -6.43 -29.73 -8.75
C PHE A 207 -5.46 -29.23 -7.67
N GLY A 208 -5.54 -27.94 -7.33
CA GLY A 208 -4.69 -27.33 -6.30
C GLY A 208 -5.17 -27.63 -4.87
N VAL A 209 -4.26 -28.09 -4.01
CA VAL A 209 -4.46 -28.19 -2.56
C VAL A 209 -3.64 -27.08 -1.89
N ALA A 210 -4.31 -26.05 -1.40
CA ALA A 210 -3.67 -24.83 -0.93
C ALA A 210 -2.97 -25.02 0.43
N ASN A 211 -1.65 -24.81 0.47
CA ASN A 211 -0.85 -24.81 1.70
C ASN A 211 -0.63 -23.38 2.26
N ASP A 212 -0.92 -22.35 1.48
CA ASP A 212 -1.05 -20.93 1.87
C ASP A 212 -2.20 -20.27 1.09
N ALA A 213 -3.02 -19.46 1.77
CA ALA A 213 -4.13 -18.72 1.16
C ALA A 213 -4.32 -17.37 1.88
N SER A 214 -4.42 -16.27 1.12
CA SER A 214 -4.47 -14.93 1.70
C SER A 214 -5.77 -14.69 2.47
N GLY A 215 -5.68 -13.94 3.57
CA GLY A 215 -6.83 -13.57 4.40
C GLY A 215 -7.94 -12.77 3.69
N ASP A 216 -7.77 -12.44 2.41
CA ASP A 216 -8.85 -11.95 1.57
C ASP A 216 -10.02 -12.93 1.48
N PHE A 217 -9.73 -14.24 1.40
CA PHE A 217 -10.75 -15.29 1.29
C PHE A 217 -11.61 -15.42 2.56
N THR A 218 -11.18 -14.91 3.73
CA THR A 218 -12.01 -14.91 4.96
C THR A 218 -13.22 -13.97 4.90
N HIS A 219 -13.54 -13.40 3.74
CA HIS A 219 -14.73 -12.58 3.51
C HIS A 219 -15.84 -13.35 2.78
N PHE A 220 -15.53 -14.51 2.19
CA PHE A 220 -16.45 -15.32 1.42
C PHE A 220 -16.83 -16.61 2.18
N PRO A 221 -17.90 -17.31 1.78
CA PRO A 221 -18.32 -18.57 2.40
C PRO A 221 -17.77 -19.83 1.72
N PHE A 222 -17.06 -19.70 0.59
CA PHE A 222 -16.61 -20.84 -0.23
C PHE A 222 -15.24 -21.39 0.21
N ASP A 223 -15.10 -22.72 0.17
CA ASP A 223 -13.91 -23.47 0.57
C ASP A 223 -12.88 -23.64 -0.57
N GLY A 224 -13.19 -23.16 -1.78
CA GLY A 224 -12.34 -23.25 -2.97
C GLY A 224 -12.97 -22.61 -4.22
N ILE A 225 -12.29 -22.72 -5.36
CA ILE A 225 -12.76 -22.22 -6.66
C ILE A 225 -12.77 -23.37 -7.68
N LEU A 226 -13.88 -23.52 -8.40
CA LEU A 226 -14.06 -24.41 -9.56
C LEU A 226 -13.94 -23.57 -10.83
N GLY A 227 -12.78 -23.63 -11.47
CA GLY A 227 -12.48 -22.86 -12.67
C GLY A 227 -13.10 -23.47 -13.92
N VAL A 228 -13.98 -22.72 -14.59
CA VAL A 228 -14.73 -23.12 -15.79
C VAL A 228 -14.54 -22.17 -16.99
N SER A 229 -13.42 -21.43 -17.03
CA SER A 229 -12.89 -20.86 -18.29
C SER A 229 -12.35 -21.98 -19.19
N MET A 230 -12.21 -21.75 -20.51
CA MET A 230 -11.48 -22.64 -21.41
C MET A 230 -9.96 -22.34 -21.43
N SER A 231 -9.52 -21.23 -20.82
CA SER A 231 -8.10 -20.89 -20.73
C SER A 231 -7.31 -21.88 -19.84
N ARG A 232 -6.01 -22.01 -20.10
CA ARG A 232 -5.15 -22.98 -19.40
C ARG A 232 -4.78 -22.49 -18.00
N GLY A 233 -5.15 -23.26 -16.99
CA GLY A 233 -4.77 -23.04 -15.60
C GLY A 233 -3.43 -23.66 -15.20
N ALA A 234 -3.18 -23.67 -13.89
CA ALA A 234 -2.10 -24.43 -13.26
C ALA A 234 -2.50 -25.88 -12.92
N THR A 235 -3.68 -26.32 -13.35
CA THR A 235 -4.29 -27.63 -13.05
C THR A 235 -4.82 -28.26 -14.33
N ASP A 236 -5.37 -29.47 -14.26
CA ASP A 236 -6.29 -29.94 -15.31
C ASP A 236 -7.43 -28.92 -15.46
N ASN A 237 -7.81 -28.61 -16.69
CA ASN A 237 -8.92 -27.70 -16.99
C ASN A 237 -10.24 -28.50 -16.98
N PHE A 238 -11.20 -28.05 -16.18
CA PHE A 238 -12.43 -28.78 -15.88
C PHE A 238 -13.27 -29.13 -17.13
N LEU A 239 -13.42 -28.18 -18.06
CA LEU A 239 -14.18 -28.39 -19.30
C LEU A 239 -13.50 -29.42 -20.21
N ASN A 240 -12.16 -29.43 -20.26
CA ASN A 240 -11.40 -30.44 -21.01
C ASN A 240 -11.46 -31.83 -20.35
N VAL A 241 -11.54 -31.92 -19.01
CA VAL A 241 -11.79 -33.18 -18.29
C VAL A 241 -13.18 -33.72 -18.61
N ILE A 242 -14.21 -32.89 -18.55
CA ILE A 242 -15.58 -33.26 -18.97
C ILE A 242 -15.56 -33.78 -20.42
N LYS A 243 -14.99 -33.01 -21.35
CA LYS A 243 -14.96 -33.34 -22.78
C LYS A 243 -14.19 -34.62 -23.10
N SER A 244 -13.10 -34.90 -22.40
CA SER A 244 -12.36 -36.16 -22.55
C SER A 244 -13.04 -37.35 -21.87
N SER A 245 -13.79 -37.13 -20.79
CA SER A 245 -14.55 -38.19 -20.09
C SER A 245 -15.76 -38.72 -20.87
N SER A 246 -16.28 -37.94 -21.83
CA SER A 246 -17.54 -38.22 -22.53
C SER A 246 -18.77 -38.39 -21.60
N ALA A 247 -18.73 -37.81 -20.40
CA ALA A 247 -19.81 -37.91 -19.40
C ALA A 247 -21.09 -37.13 -19.77
N LEU A 248 -21.02 -36.22 -20.75
CA LEU A 248 -22.12 -35.38 -21.21
C LEU A 248 -22.47 -35.66 -22.68
N LYS A 249 -23.73 -35.39 -23.05
CA LYS A 249 -24.20 -35.49 -24.45
C LYS A 249 -23.67 -34.36 -25.35
N SER A 250 -23.41 -33.21 -24.74
CA SER A 250 -22.85 -32.00 -25.35
C SER A 250 -21.97 -31.32 -24.30
N ASN A 251 -20.85 -30.72 -24.71
CA ASN A 251 -19.95 -29.99 -23.82
C ASN A 251 -20.41 -28.54 -23.67
N ILE A 252 -21.60 -28.38 -23.08
CA ILE A 252 -22.19 -27.10 -22.74
C ILE A 252 -22.43 -27.04 -21.23
N PHE A 253 -22.52 -25.86 -20.66
CA PHE A 253 -23.14 -25.66 -19.36
C PHE A 253 -23.96 -24.38 -19.35
N SER A 254 -24.98 -24.33 -18.50
CA SER A 254 -25.88 -23.18 -18.41
C SER A 254 -26.15 -22.80 -16.97
N VAL A 255 -26.29 -21.50 -16.73
CA VAL A 255 -26.32 -20.88 -15.39
C VAL A 255 -27.55 -19.98 -15.27
N SER A 256 -28.28 -20.15 -14.17
CA SER A 256 -29.36 -19.27 -13.72
C SER A 256 -29.04 -18.80 -12.31
N LEU A 257 -28.91 -17.49 -12.09
CA LEU A 257 -28.64 -16.89 -10.77
C LEU A 257 -29.91 -16.25 -10.21
N SER A 258 -30.38 -16.71 -9.05
CA SER A 258 -31.52 -16.09 -8.35
C SER A 258 -31.06 -14.96 -7.41
N ARG A 259 -31.72 -13.81 -7.49
CA ARG A 259 -31.58 -12.73 -6.49
C ARG A 259 -32.18 -13.16 -5.16
N ASN A 260 -31.50 -12.83 -4.05
CA ASN A 260 -32.02 -13.05 -2.69
C ASN A 260 -33.29 -12.23 -2.41
N SER A 261 -33.57 -11.18 -3.19
CA SER A 261 -34.79 -10.37 -3.08
C SER A 261 -36.04 -11.04 -3.65
N ASP A 262 -35.90 -12.06 -4.50
CA ASP A 262 -36.98 -12.50 -5.39
C ASP A 262 -37.72 -13.75 -4.90
N GLY A 263 -37.31 -14.30 -3.75
CA GLY A 263 -38.00 -15.39 -3.06
C GLY A 263 -37.04 -16.50 -2.60
N PRO A 264 -37.48 -17.77 -2.62
CA PRO A 264 -36.60 -18.91 -2.43
C PRO A 264 -35.47 -18.92 -3.47
N ASN A 265 -34.25 -19.28 -3.07
CA ASN A 265 -33.15 -19.48 -3.99
C ASN A 265 -33.47 -20.64 -4.95
N THR A 266 -33.55 -20.34 -6.26
CA THR A 266 -33.82 -21.30 -7.35
C THR A 266 -32.63 -21.43 -8.32
N GLY A 267 -31.49 -20.80 -7.98
CA GLY A 267 -30.29 -20.76 -8.80
C GLY A 267 -29.71 -22.14 -9.06
N GLU A 268 -29.28 -22.38 -10.30
CA GLU A 268 -28.91 -23.70 -10.80
C GLU A 268 -27.85 -23.58 -11.90
N VAL A 269 -26.89 -24.51 -11.90
CA VAL A 269 -26.02 -24.80 -13.04
C VAL A 269 -26.34 -26.19 -13.59
N THR A 270 -26.55 -26.28 -14.90
CA THR A 270 -26.84 -27.52 -15.62
C THR A 270 -25.69 -27.84 -16.55
N PHE A 271 -25.13 -29.05 -16.47
CA PHE A 271 -24.05 -29.52 -17.34
C PHE A 271 -24.58 -30.44 -18.44
N GLY A 272 -24.27 -30.12 -19.70
CA GLY A 272 -24.64 -30.91 -20.87
C GLY A 272 -26.12 -30.82 -21.25
N GLY A 273 -26.78 -29.74 -20.85
CA GLY A 273 -28.19 -29.46 -21.12
C GLY A 273 -28.52 -27.99 -20.92
N ILE A 274 -29.78 -27.66 -21.20
CA ILE A 274 -30.40 -26.35 -21.02
C ILE A 274 -31.75 -26.61 -20.32
N ASP A 275 -32.02 -25.92 -19.22
CA ASP A 275 -33.28 -26.04 -18.50
C ASP A 275 -34.27 -24.96 -18.95
N ALA A 276 -35.22 -25.39 -19.78
CA ALA A 276 -36.31 -24.55 -20.30
C ALA A 276 -37.33 -24.08 -19.24
N SER A 277 -37.19 -24.48 -17.97
CA SER A 277 -38.00 -23.95 -16.86
C SER A 277 -37.41 -22.68 -16.22
N LYS A 278 -36.18 -22.31 -16.57
CA LYS A 278 -35.41 -21.21 -15.95
C LYS A 278 -35.37 -19.91 -16.77
N TYR A 279 -36.02 -19.88 -17.94
CA TYR A 279 -36.01 -18.72 -18.83
C TYR A 279 -37.26 -18.63 -19.70
N THR A 280 -37.53 -17.43 -20.21
CA THR A 280 -38.52 -17.18 -21.25
C THR A 280 -37.87 -16.68 -22.55
N GLY A 281 -38.55 -16.83 -23.69
CA GLY A 281 -38.05 -16.37 -25.00
C GLY A 281 -37.09 -17.33 -25.72
N ASP A 282 -36.42 -16.82 -26.77
CA ASP A 282 -35.46 -17.54 -27.59
C ASP A 282 -34.01 -17.27 -27.13
N ILE A 283 -33.18 -18.30 -27.01
CA ILE A 283 -31.76 -18.16 -26.68
C ILE A 283 -30.98 -17.63 -27.90
N SER A 284 -30.30 -16.50 -27.75
CA SER A 284 -29.45 -15.89 -28.79
C SER A 284 -27.97 -16.12 -28.52
N TYR A 285 -27.26 -16.75 -29.46
CA TYR A 285 -25.85 -17.11 -29.35
C TYR A 285 -24.93 -16.02 -29.93
N THR A 286 -23.90 -15.64 -29.17
CA THR A 286 -22.80 -14.78 -29.64
C THR A 286 -21.47 -15.55 -29.57
N PRO A 287 -20.66 -15.61 -30.65
CA PRO A 287 -19.37 -16.29 -30.62
C PRO A 287 -18.35 -15.54 -29.75
N VAL A 288 -17.59 -16.30 -28.96
CA VAL A 288 -16.42 -15.84 -28.22
C VAL A 288 -15.34 -15.41 -29.21
N SER A 289 -14.69 -14.28 -28.93
CA SER A 289 -13.63 -13.78 -29.79
C SER A 289 -12.42 -14.71 -29.79
N ALA A 290 -11.91 -15.05 -30.97
CA ALA A 290 -10.65 -15.78 -31.13
C ALA A 290 -9.45 -15.05 -30.47
N SER A 291 -9.54 -13.73 -30.24
CA SER A 291 -8.51 -12.96 -29.51
C SER A 291 -8.56 -13.13 -27.98
N ALA A 292 -9.60 -13.77 -27.43
CA ALA A 292 -9.77 -13.95 -25.99
C ALA A 292 -8.97 -15.12 -25.38
N GLY A 293 -8.25 -15.90 -26.20
CA GLY A 293 -7.31 -16.92 -25.72
C GLY A 293 -7.91 -18.10 -24.93
N GLY A 294 -9.24 -18.24 -24.91
CA GLY A 294 -9.97 -19.25 -24.14
C GLY A 294 -10.82 -18.69 -23.00
N ASP A 295 -10.75 -17.39 -22.70
CA ASP A 295 -11.69 -16.76 -21.77
C ASP A 295 -13.03 -16.45 -22.44
N TRP A 296 -14.13 -16.49 -21.66
CA TRP A 296 -15.50 -16.27 -22.15
C TRP A 296 -15.78 -14.78 -22.45
N ALA A 297 -15.21 -14.28 -23.56
CA ALA A 297 -15.34 -12.89 -23.99
C ALA A 297 -15.97 -12.72 -25.38
N ILE A 298 -17.10 -12.02 -25.43
CA ILE A 298 -17.92 -11.79 -26.63
C ILE A 298 -17.87 -10.32 -27.09
N SER A 299 -18.19 -10.05 -28.35
CA SER A 299 -18.25 -8.68 -28.89
C SER A 299 -19.45 -7.89 -28.35
N LEU A 300 -19.20 -6.75 -27.71
CA LEU A 300 -20.24 -5.81 -27.23
C LEU A 300 -20.62 -4.83 -28.35
N ASP A 301 -21.90 -4.76 -28.70
CA ASP A 301 -22.39 -3.88 -29.78
C ASP A 301 -22.62 -2.43 -29.32
N ASP A 302 -23.25 -2.26 -28.15
CA ASP A 302 -23.48 -0.98 -27.47
C ASP A 302 -24.09 -1.23 -26.07
N MET A 303 -24.32 -0.16 -25.30
CA MET A 303 -25.27 -0.14 -24.18
C MET A 303 -26.28 0.99 -24.40
N ALA A 304 -27.48 0.90 -23.82
CA ALA A 304 -28.51 1.91 -24.00
C ALA A 304 -29.34 2.18 -22.73
N TYR A 305 -29.90 3.39 -22.63
CA TYR A 305 -30.77 3.81 -21.53
C TYR A 305 -32.00 4.54 -22.09
N ASP A 306 -33.20 4.09 -21.70
CA ASP A 306 -34.49 4.55 -22.23
C ASP A 306 -34.54 4.49 -23.78
N GLY A 307 -33.93 3.44 -24.35
CA GLY A 307 -33.76 3.22 -25.80
C GLY A 307 -32.63 4.02 -26.48
N ASN A 308 -32.05 5.02 -25.81
CA ASN A 308 -30.97 5.85 -26.36
C ASN A 308 -29.63 5.11 -26.23
N LYS A 309 -28.87 5.00 -27.33
CA LYS A 309 -27.57 4.30 -27.35
C LYS A 309 -26.41 5.17 -26.85
N ALA A 310 -25.48 4.55 -26.13
CA ALA A 310 -24.28 5.22 -25.60
C ALA A 310 -23.22 5.46 -26.69
N GLY A 311 -23.23 4.68 -27.77
CA GLY A 311 -22.27 4.76 -28.87
C GLY A 311 -20.96 4.02 -28.59
N ILE A 312 -20.96 3.08 -27.63
CA ILE A 312 -19.83 2.19 -27.33
C ILE A 312 -19.61 1.27 -28.53
N LYS A 313 -18.37 1.10 -28.99
CA LYS A 313 -18.04 0.30 -30.18
C LYS A 313 -16.68 -0.39 -30.06
N GLY A 314 -16.54 -1.55 -30.67
CA GLY A 314 -15.25 -2.25 -30.80
C GLY A 314 -14.71 -2.80 -29.48
N ARG A 315 -15.60 -3.14 -28.55
CA ARG A 315 -15.25 -3.68 -27.22
C ARG A 315 -15.56 -5.18 -27.16
N LEU A 316 -14.82 -5.89 -26.32
CA LEU A 316 -15.24 -7.20 -25.81
C LEU A 316 -15.89 -7.03 -24.43
N ALA A 317 -16.80 -7.92 -24.07
CA ALA A 317 -17.31 -8.12 -22.72
C ALA A 317 -16.97 -9.54 -22.26
N TYR A 318 -16.23 -9.65 -21.16
CA TYR A 318 -15.91 -10.89 -20.46
C TYR A 318 -17.07 -11.23 -19.52
N ILE A 319 -17.55 -12.47 -19.57
CA ILE A 319 -18.75 -12.92 -18.85
C ILE A 319 -18.31 -13.79 -17.67
N ASP A 320 -18.40 -13.24 -16.45
CA ASP A 320 -17.64 -13.75 -15.29
C ASP A 320 -18.49 -13.99 -14.04
N THR A 321 -18.84 -15.24 -13.76
CA THR A 321 -19.51 -15.67 -12.52
C THR A 321 -18.63 -15.58 -11.26
N GLY A 322 -17.33 -15.27 -11.41
CA GLY A 322 -16.41 -15.00 -10.31
C GLY A 322 -16.37 -13.54 -9.84
N THR A 323 -17.13 -12.64 -10.47
CA THR A 323 -17.15 -11.19 -10.22
C THR A 323 -18.57 -10.72 -9.92
N SER A 324 -18.78 -9.82 -8.95
CA SER A 324 -20.14 -9.39 -8.55
C SER A 324 -20.69 -8.23 -9.39
N TYR A 325 -19.80 -7.36 -9.89
CA TYR A 325 -20.17 -6.07 -10.50
C TYR A 325 -19.89 -5.98 -12.00
N MET A 326 -20.27 -4.85 -12.62
CA MET A 326 -19.97 -4.55 -14.02
C MET A 326 -18.86 -3.50 -14.09
N PHE A 327 -17.74 -3.86 -14.71
CA PHE A 327 -16.54 -3.02 -14.83
C PHE A 327 -16.26 -2.72 -16.30
N GLY A 328 -16.05 -1.45 -16.63
CA GLY A 328 -15.83 -1.00 -18.01
C GLY A 328 -14.78 0.10 -18.13
N PRO A 329 -14.29 0.39 -19.35
CA PRO A 329 -13.43 1.54 -19.60
C PRO A 329 -14.09 2.84 -19.11
N PRO A 330 -13.38 3.73 -18.38
CA PRO A 330 -13.97 4.95 -17.82
C PRO A 330 -14.68 5.81 -18.88
N GLU A 331 -14.16 5.83 -20.11
CA GLU A 331 -14.73 6.54 -21.24
C GLU A 331 -16.08 5.95 -21.70
N ASP A 332 -16.24 4.63 -21.68
CA ASP A 332 -17.49 3.94 -22.04
C ASP A 332 -18.53 4.10 -20.93
N VAL A 333 -18.12 3.94 -19.68
CA VAL A 333 -18.97 4.13 -18.49
C VAL A 333 -19.45 5.58 -18.42
N ALA A 334 -18.61 6.55 -18.79
CA ALA A 334 -18.99 7.95 -18.92
C ALA A 334 -19.95 8.21 -20.10
N LEU A 335 -19.88 7.45 -21.19
CA LEU A 335 -20.87 7.53 -22.29
C LEU A 335 -22.24 7.01 -21.85
N LEU A 336 -22.30 5.85 -21.17
CA LEU A 336 -23.54 5.32 -20.62
C LEU A 336 -24.20 6.29 -19.64
N HIS A 337 -23.45 6.78 -18.64
CA HIS A 337 -24.03 7.64 -17.60
C HIS A 337 -24.42 9.05 -18.10
N LYS A 338 -23.89 9.54 -19.24
CA LYS A 338 -24.39 10.79 -19.87
C LYS A 338 -25.84 10.69 -20.33
N LEU A 339 -26.35 9.48 -20.57
CA LEU A 339 -27.74 9.25 -20.95
C LEU A 339 -28.71 9.27 -19.75
N ILE A 340 -28.20 9.08 -18.53
CA ILE A 340 -28.99 8.90 -17.32
C ILE A 340 -29.22 10.27 -16.65
N PRO A 341 -30.45 10.83 -16.66
CA PRO A 341 -30.69 12.17 -16.12
C PRO A 341 -30.33 12.25 -14.64
N GLY A 342 -29.57 13.27 -14.25
CA GLY A 342 -29.13 13.48 -12.87
C GLY A 342 -27.95 12.60 -12.42
N ALA A 343 -27.42 11.72 -13.28
CA ALA A 343 -26.22 10.94 -12.98
C ALA A 343 -24.98 11.85 -12.80
N LYS A 344 -24.13 11.51 -11.83
CA LYS A 344 -22.94 12.29 -11.45
C LYS A 344 -21.80 11.39 -11.01
N SER A 345 -20.57 11.79 -11.33
CA SER A 345 -19.34 11.21 -10.78
C SER A 345 -18.37 12.33 -10.41
N SER A 346 -17.53 12.09 -9.39
CA SER A 346 -16.45 12.98 -8.97
C SER A 346 -15.06 12.53 -9.40
N ASP A 347 -14.93 11.29 -9.89
CA ASP A 347 -13.65 10.60 -10.13
C ASP A 347 -13.61 9.85 -11.47
N GLY A 348 -14.74 9.72 -12.18
CA GLY A 348 -14.87 8.90 -13.40
C GLY A 348 -14.91 7.39 -13.14
N PHE A 349 -14.77 6.96 -11.88
CA PHE A 349 -14.83 5.55 -11.46
C PHE A 349 -16.21 5.20 -10.91
N LEU A 350 -16.74 6.01 -10.01
CA LEU A 350 -18.00 5.76 -9.33
C LEU A 350 -19.08 6.76 -9.75
N TYR A 351 -20.24 6.25 -10.13
CA TYR A 351 -21.38 7.04 -10.55
C TYR A 351 -22.53 6.92 -9.55
N THR A 352 -23.08 8.07 -9.16
CA THR A 352 -24.34 8.19 -8.41
C THR A 352 -25.46 8.56 -9.37
N VAL A 353 -26.63 7.97 -9.18
CA VAL A 353 -27.84 8.13 -10.02
C VAL A 353 -29.07 8.37 -9.12
N PRO A 354 -30.16 8.97 -9.64
CA PRO A 354 -31.41 9.06 -8.89
C PRO A 354 -32.02 7.67 -8.64
N CYS A 355 -32.38 7.37 -7.39
CA CYS A 355 -32.93 6.05 -7.02
C CYS A 355 -34.30 5.73 -7.65
N ASN A 356 -34.96 6.72 -8.26
CA ASN A 356 -36.28 6.62 -8.84
C ASN A 356 -36.25 6.44 -10.37
N SER A 357 -35.14 5.98 -10.95
CA SER A 357 -35.10 5.59 -12.36
C SER A 357 -35.97 4.34 -12.58
N ASP A 358 -37.04 4.52 -13.35
CA ASP A 358 -37.96 3.50 -13.84
C ASP A 358 -37.60 3.01 -15.26
N LYS A 359 -36.46 3.47 -15.80
CA LYS A 359 -36.12 3.29 -17.21
C LYS A 359 -35.25 2.07 -17.47
N ALA A 360 -35.55 1.41 -18.60
CA ALA A 360 -34.77 0.28 -19.09
C ALA A 360 -33.34 0.71 -19.42
N LEU A 361 -32.37 0.11 -18.72
CA LEU A 361 -30.96 0.11 -19.09
C LEU A 361 -30.66 -1.25 -19.72
N THR A 362 -30.08 -1.26 -20.92
CA THR A 362 -29.82 -2.48 -21.70
C THR A 362 -28.37 -2.62 -22.11
N VAL A 363 -27.91 -3.88 -22.20
CA VAL A 363 -26.62 -4.29 -22.80
C VAL A 363 -26.93 -5.00 -24.12
N ILE A 364 -26.18 -4.73 -25.20
CA ILE A 364 -26.50 -5.22 -26.54
C ILE A 364 -25.42 -6.18 -27.06
N PHE A 365 -25.82 -7.40 -27.44
CA PHE A 365 -24.97 -8.42 -28.05
C PHE A 365 -25.65 -9.04 -29.28
N SER A 366 -24.94 -9.13 -30.41
CA SER A 366 -25.44 -9.66 -31.68
C SER A 366 -26.78 -9.04 -32.13
N GLY A 367 -26.97 -7.74 -31.86
CA GLY A 367 -28.20 -6.99 -32.14
C GLY A 367 -29.35 -7.21 -31.15
N VAL A 368 -29.22 -8.11 -30.18
CA VAL A 368 -30.22 -8.37 -29.12
C VAL A 368 -29.90 -7.54 -27.89
N ALA A 369 -30.90 -6.86 -27.33
CA ALA A 369 -30.76 -6.01 -26.15
C ALA A 369 -31.33 -6.71 -24.91
N TYR A 370 -30.53 -6.83 -23.86
CA TYR A 370 -30.89 -7.47 -22.60
C TYR A 370 -31.11 -6.39 -21.53
N THR A 371 -32.32 -6.29 -20.99
CA THR A 371 -32.70 -5.29 -19.99
C THR A 371 -32.22 -5.70 -18.60
N LEU A 372 -31.64 -4.76 -17.86
CA LEU A 372 -31.25 -4.94 -16.47
C LEU A 372 -32.30 -4.38 -15.52
N SER A 373 -32.67 -5.17 -14.52
CA SER A 373 -33.53 -4.73 -13.43
C SER A 373 -32.89 -3.56 -12.68
N PRO A 374 -33.65 -2.51 -12.33
CA PRO A 374 -33.20 -1.46 -11.41
C PRO A 374 -32.59 -1.99 -10.10
N LYS A 375 -32.99 -3.19 -9.65
CA LYS A 375 -32.42 -3.88 -8.47
C LYS A 375 -30.93 -4.22 -8.59
N ASP A 376 -30.43 -4.41 -9.80
CA ASP A 376 -29.08 -4.95 -10.04
C ASP A 376 -28.11 -3.91 -10.60
N TRP A 377 -28.59 -2.96 -11.41
CA TRP A 377 -27.74 -1.87 -11.90
C TRP A 377 -27.70 -0.66 -10.96
N MET A 378 -28.66 -0.53 -10.03
CA MET A 378 -28.59 0.46 -8.93
C MET A 378 -28.45 -0.24 -7.57
N SER A 379 -27.67 0.37 -6.68
CA SER A 379 -27.56 -0.02 -5.28
C SER A 379 -28.82 0.34 -4.48
N PRO A 380 -29.00 -0.21 -3.27
CA PRO A 380 -29.97 0.32 -2.31
C PRO A 380 -29.80 1.84 -2.06
N PRO A 381 -30.89 2.59 -1.77
CA PRO A 381 -30.83 4.04 -1.60
C PRO A 381 -29.97 4.55 -0.44
N ALA A 382 -29.12 5.53 -0.73
CA ALA A 382 -28.36 6.33 0.24
C ALA A 382 -28.91 7.76 0.25
N GLY A 383 -30.08 7.94 0.88
CA GLY A 383 -30.91 9.13 0.67
C GLY A 383 -31.63 9.04 -0.67
N ASP A 384 -31.73 10.15 -1.41
CA ASP A 384 -32.35 10.20 -2.74
C ASP A 384 -31.43 9.68 -3.87
N THR A 385 -30.18 9.38 -3.54
CA THR A 385 -29.13 8.94 -4.47
C THR A 385 -28.75 7.48 -4.29
N CYS A 386 -28.62 6.76 -5.40
CA CYS A 386 -28.19 5.37 -5.49
C CYS A 386 -26.82 5.31 -6.18
N THR A 387 -26.03 4.28 -5.89
CA THR A 387 -24.76 4.02 -6.61
C THR A 387 -25.07 3.16 -7.83
N SER A 388 -24.50 3.49 -8.98
CA SER A 388 -24.56 2.63 -10.17
C SER A 388 -23.57 1.48 -10.03
N ASN A 389 -24.00 0.26 -10.33
CA ASN A 389 -23.16 -0.93 -10.32
C ASN A 389 -22.31 -1.09 -11.60
N PHE A 390 -22.32 -0.07 -12.47
CA PHE A 390 -21.40 0.12 -13.59
C PHE A 390 -20.22 1.02 -13.18
N TYR A 391 -19.03 0.43 -13.02
CA TYR A 391 -17.84 1.12 -12.52
C TYR A 391 -16.82 1.41 -13.62
N GLY A 392 -16.34 2.65 -13.66
CA GLY A 392 -15.33 3.18 -14.59
C GLY A 392 -13.92 2.71 -14.26
N GLN A 393 -13.69 1.40 -14.37
CA GLN A 393 -12.37 0.79 -14.31
C GLN A 393 -12.28 -0.35 -15.31
N ALA A 394 -11.43 -0.22 -16.33
CA ALA A 394 -11.08 -1.33 -17.20
C ALA A 394 -10.28 -2.38 -16.40
N VAL A 395 -10.95 -3.39 -15.86
CA VAL A 395 -10.33 -4.55 -15.19
C VAL A 395 -9.59 -5.43 -16.20
N VAL A 396 -10.20 -5.64 -17.37
CA VAL A 396 -9.52 -6.13 -18.57
C VAL A 396 -9.24 -4.93 -19.47
N GLN A 397 -7.99 -4.77 -19.90
CA GLN A 397 -7.55 -3.55 -20.58
C GLN A 397 -8.34 -3.29 -21.88
N GLY A 398 -9.09 -2.18 -21.90
CA GLY A 398 -9.90 -1.76 -23.06
C GLY A 398 -11.16 -2.60 -23.32
N ALA A 399 -11.56 -3.46 -22.37
CA ALA A 399 -12.72 -4.33 -22.47
C ALA A 399 -13.62 -4.22 -21.21
N TRP A 400 -14.84 -4.73 -21.32
CA TRP A 400 -15.80 -4.85 -20.23
C TRP A 400 -15.67 -6.19 -19.51
N LEU A 401 -16.05 -6.23 -18.25
CA LEU A 401 -16.23 -7.41 -17.42
C LEU A 401 -17.61 -7.34 -16.78
N LEU A 402 -18.46 -8.33 -17.04
CA LEU A 402 -19.87 -8.37 -16.62
C LEU A 402 -20.09 -9.54 -15.66
N GLY A 403 -20.24 -9.20 -14.38
CA GLY A 403 -20.47 -10.14 -13.29
C GLY A 403 -21.94 -10.38 -12.94
N ASP A 404 -22.20 -10.82 -11.71
CA ASP A 404 -23.52 -11.17 -11.17
C ASP A 404 -24.59 -10.08 -11.40
N SER A 405 -24.22 -8.81 -11.30
CA SER A 405 -25.12 -7.67 -11.58
C SER A 405 -25.71 -7.69 -13.00
N PHE A 406 -25.01 -8.28 -13.96
CA PHE A 406 -25.55 -8.60 -15.30
C PHE A 406 -26.24 -9.97 -15.29
N LEU A 407 -25.55 -11.01 -14.80
CA LEU A 407 -25.96 -12.42 -14.94
C LEU A 407 -27.26 -12.79 -14.22
N LYS A 408 -27.68 -12.07 -13.17
CA LYS A 408 -29.00 -12.22 -12.54
C LYS A 408 -30.18 -11.77 -13.42
N ASN A 409 -29.92 -11.15 -14.57
CA ASN A 409 -30.94 -10.70 -15.54
C ASN A 409 -31.05 -11.60 -16.78
N VAL A 410 -30.15 -12.57 -16.95
CA VAL A 410 -30.09 -13.41 -18.15
C VAL A 410 -29.78 -14.87 -17.82
N TYR A 411 -30.60 -15.78 -18.34
CA TYR A 411 -30.24 -17.19 -18.40
C TYR A 411 -29.09 -17.36 -19.38
N THR A 412 -27.94 -17.84 -18.90
CA THR A 412 -26.69 -17.85 -19.67
C THR A 412 -26.29 -19.27 -20.04
N VAL A 413 -25.92 -19.50 -21.31
CA VAL A 413 -25.38 -20.77 -21.81
C VAL A 413 -23.96 -20.56 -22.33
N PHE A 414 -23.07 -21.48 -22.00
CA PHE A 414 -21.67 -21.52 -22.43
C PHE A 414 -21.45 -22.81 -23.24
N ASP A 415 -21.10 -22.69 -24.52
CA ASP A 415 -20.91 -23.82 -25.45
C ASP A 415 -19.43 -24.00 -25.83
N VAL A 416 -18.91 -25.22 -25.69
CA VAL A 416 -17.50 -25.62 -25.93
C VAL A 416 -17.37 -26.56 -27.14
N ASP A 417 -18.48 -26.93 -27.80
CA ASP A 417 -18.51 -27.84 -28.96
C ASP A 417 -18.74 -27.11 -30.29
N GLN A 418 -19.71 -26.19 -30.33
CA GLN A 418 -19.81 -25.23 -31.41
C GLN A 418 -18.72 -24.16 -31.23
N THR A 419 -18.38 -23.39 -32.28
CA THR A 419 -17.35 -22.33 -32.19
C THR A 419 -17.60 -21.48 -30.94
N PRO A 420 -16.74 -21.51 -29.90
CA PRO A 420 -17.19 -21.36 -28.53
C PRO A 420 -18.05 -20.13 -28.33
N GLY A 421 -19.19 -20.30 -27.67
CA GLY A 421 -20.26 -19.30 -27.68
C GLY A 421 -20.81 -19.04 -26.28
N THR A 422 -21.12 -17.78 -26.01
CA THR A 422 -21.97 -17.41 -24.88
C THR A 422 -23.32 -16.98 -25.44
N ALA A 423 -24.39 -17.52 -24.88
CA ALA A 423 -25.75 -17.27 -25.32
C ALA A 423 -26.63 -16.86 -24.14
N PHE A 424 -27.65 -16.04 -24.42
CA PHE A 424 -28.52 -15.48 -23.39
C PHE A 424 -29.99 -15.61 -23.78
N SER A 425 -30.85 -15.74 -22.77
CA SER A 425 -32.25 -15.35 -22.84
C SER A 425 -32.57 -14.46 -21.64
N GLY A 426 -33.40 -13.42 -21.85
CA GLY A 426 -33.82 -12.49 -20.81
C GLY A 426 -35.33 -12.46 -20.67
N ASP A 427 -35.84 -12.22 -19.46
CA ASP A 427 -37.27 -12.20 -19.22
C ASP A 427 -37.94 -10.97 -19.85
N ASN A 428 -38.93 -11.23 -20.70
CA ASN A 428 -39.77 -10.20 -21.30
C ASN A 428 -40.89 -9.84 -20.31
N ASP A 429 -40.60 -8.93 -19.38
CA ASP A 429 -41.62 -8.29 -18.54
C ASP A 429 -42.57 -7.47 -19.44
N GLU A 430 -43.65 -8.10 -19.91
CA GLU A 430 -44.59 -7.54 -20.89
C GLU A 430 -45.53 -6.51 -20.25
N GLN A 431 -44.98 -5.36 -19.86
CA GLN A 431 -45.76 -4.20 -19.45
C GLN A 431 -45.04 -2.86 -19.70
N THR A 432 -45.72 -1.99 -20.46
CA THR A 432 -45.44 -0.55 -20.63
C THR A 432 -44.23 -0.11 -21.48
N ALA A 433 -44.19 -0.53 -22.75
CA ALA A 433 -43.56 0.27 -23.82
C ALA A 433 -44.48 0.34 -25.07
N GLY A 434 -44.57 1.51 -25.70
CA GLY A 434 -45.46 1.75 -26.84
C GLY A 434 -44.87 1.36 -28.21
N CYS A 435 -45.74 1.17 -29.20
CA CYS A 435 -45.38 0.69 -30.54
C CYS A 435 -44.30 1.51 -31.27
N VAL A 436 -43.26 0.83 -31.76
CA VAL A 436 -42.39 1.28 -32.87
C VAL A 436 -42.23 0.10 -33.87
N PRO A 437 -42.24 0.29 -35.20
CA PRO A 437 -42.49 -0.81 -36.14
C PRO A 437 -41.31 -1.79 -36.35
N ARG A 438 -41.63 -3.09 -36.45
CA ARG A 438 -40.70 -4.18 -36.73
C ARG A 438 -40.35 -4.27 -38.22
N MET A 439 -39.26 -3.62 -38.65
CA MET A 439 -38.74 -3.79 -40.02
C MET A 439 -37.96 -5.11 -40.16
N ALA A 440 -38.63 -6.17 -40.62
CA ALA A 440 -37.99 -7.41 -41.03
C ALA A 440 -37.54 -7.36 -42.50
N LYS A 441 -36.33 -7.84 -42.81
CA LYS A 441 -35.92 -8.07 -44.21
C LYS A 441 -34.89 -9.20 -44.37
N ALA A 442 -35.37 -10.40 -44.65
CA ALA A 442 -34.56 -11.51 -45.14
C ALA A 442 -35.22 -12.13 -46.38
N ARG A 443 -34.50 -12.05 -47.51
CA ARG A 443 -34.63 -12.78 -48.80
C ARG A 443 -35.93 -13.56 -49.08
N SER A 444 -36.62 -13.14 -50.14
CA SER A 444 -37.26 -14.06 -51.09
C SER A 444 -36.44 -14.10 -52.39
N ASN A 445 -36.41 -15.25 -53.07
CA ASN A 445 -35.90 -15.34 -54.44
C ASN A 445 -36.98 -14.87 -55.43
N GLY A 446 -36.56 -14.31 -56.56
CA GLY A 446 -37.46 -13.53 -57.42
C GLY A 446 -38.25 -14.33 -58.47
N ALA A 447 -39.37 -13.73 -58.90
CA ALA A 447 -40.01 -13.97 -60.18
C ALA A 447 -40.64 -12.65 -60.68
N THR A 448 -40.24 -12.21 -61.87
CA THR A 448 -40.77 -11.06 -62.63
C THR A 448 -41.73 -11.54 -63.72
N PRO A 449 -42.43 -10.67 -64.50
CA PRO A 449 -42.70 -9.23 -64.32
C PRO A 449 -44.21 -8.85 -64.50
N ALA A 450 -44.58 -7.57 -64.25
CA ALA A 450 -45.61 -6.85 -65.06
C ALA A 450 -45.65 -5.32 -64.79
N HIS A 451 -45.31 -4.55 -65.83
CA HIS A 451 -45.90 -3.25 -66.27
C HIS A 451 -46.09 -1.99 -65.38
N HIS A 452 -45.60 -0.87 -65.94
CA HIS A 452 -46.06 0.54 -65.85
C HIS A 452 -45.98 1.29 -64.49
N SER A 453 -45.67 2.60 -64.45
CA SER A 453 -45.07 3.53 -65.44
C SER A 453 -44.69 4.86 -64.78
N GLU A 454 -43.66 5.54 -65.31
CA GLU A 454 -43.40 7.01 -65.35
C GLU A 454 -43.59 7.85 -64.05
N ASP A 455 -42.58 8.50 -63.43
CA ASP A 455 -41.51 9.44 -63.88
C ASP A 455 -41.91 10.95 -63.74
N SER A 456 -40.94 11.87 -63.88
CA SER A 456 -40.88 13.31 -63.50
C SER A 456 -40.61 13.58 -62.00
N THR A 457 -39.48 14.16 -61.53
CA THR A 457 -38.69 15.40 -61.85
C THR A 457 -39.33 16.69 -61.32
N THR A 458 -38.66 17.79 -60.95
CA THR A 458 -37.25 18.30 -60.95
C THR A 458 -36.94 18.91 -59.54
N GLY A 459 -35.76 19.39 -59.09
CA GLY A 459 -34.55 20.03 -59.64
C GLY A 459 -33.99 20.97 -58.54
N ASN A 460 -32.82 21.64 -58.61
CA ASN A 460 -31.78 21.75 -59.63
C ASN A 460 -30.46 22.35 -59.05
N GLU A 461 -29.32 22.06 -59.70
CA GLU A 461 -28.07 22.89 -59.89
C GLU A 461 -27.24 23.40 -58.69
N GLU A 462 -25.92 23.67 -58.77
CA GLU A 462 -24.92 23.59 -59.88
C GLU A 462 -23.81 22.51 -59.56
N ASP A 463 -22.48 22.52 -59.80
CA ASP A 463 -21.40 23.44 -60.28
C ASP A 463 -20.26 22.59 -60.96
N ILE A 464 -19.10 23.14 -61.37
CA ILE A 464 -18.18 22.60 -62.41
C ILE A 464 -16.67 22.51 -62.03
N GLY A 465 -15.97 21.47 -62.49
CA GLY A 465 -14.49 21.44 -62.72
C GLY A 465 -13.72 20.16 -62.27
N LEU A 466 -12.47 19.86 -62.69
CA LEU A 466 -11.67 20.31 -63.86
C LEU A 466 -10.53 19.28 -64.20
N LEU A 467 -9.39 19.69 -64.79
CA LEU A 467 -8.43 18.89 -65.60
C LEU A 467 -6.99 19.49 -65.58
N ALA A 468 -5.87 18.90 -66.05
CA ALA A 468 -5.39 17.52 -66.34
C ALA A 468 -3.91 17.54 -66.87
N ALA A 469 -3.20 16.39 -66.98
CA ALA A 469 -2.10 16.09 -67.95
C ALA A 469 -1.51 14.64 -67.81
N GLY A 470 -0.93 14.08 -68.89
CA GLY A 470 -0.16 12.80 -68.96
C GLY A 470 1.09 12.96 -69.87
N PRO A 471 1.58 11.97 -70.69
CA PRO A 471 1.33 10.50 -70.77
C PRO A 471 2.63 9.63 -71.02
N ASP A 472 2.50 8.30 -71.19
CA ASP A 472 3.10 7.42 -72.26
C ASP A 472 3.09 5.89 -71.91
N GLY A 473 3.23 5.00 -72.92
CA GLY A 473 2.91 3.54 -72.90
C GLY A 473 4.06 2.56 -72.49
N SER A 474 4.09 1.27 -72.87
CA SER A 474 3.19 0.40 -73.67
C SER A 474 3.51 -1.12 -73.44
N ASP A 475 2.68 -2.04 -73.99
CA ASP A 475 2.97 -3.49 -74.29
C ASP A 475 3.16 -4.50 -73.09
N ASP A 476 2.74 -5.78 -73.09
CA ASP A 476 1.75 -6.54 -73.90
C ASP A 476 1.36 -7.92 -73.25
N GLU A 477 0.37 -8.61 -73.85
CA GLU A 477 0.08 -10.09 -73.84
C GLU A 477 -0.37 -10.88 -72.57
N ASP A 478 -1.67 -11.25 -72.58
CA ASP A 478 -2.25 -12.60 -72.40
C ASP A 478 -2.29 -13.42 -71.07
N ALA A 479 -3.01 -14.56 -71.10
CA ALA A 479 -3.70 -15.17 -69.94
C ALA A 479 -3.86 -16.73 -69.98
N ILE A 480 -4.72 -17.26 -69.08
CA ILE A 480 -5.39 -18.60 -69.04
C ILE A 480 -4.93 -19.63 -67.96
N ILE A 481 -5.78 -19.71 -66.92
CA ILE A 481 -6.34 -20.82 -66.11
C ILE A 481 -5.86 -22.30 -66.25
N VAL A 482 -5.92 -23.01 -65.10
CA VAL A 482 -6.24 -24.46 -64.82
C VAL A 482 -5.12 -25.36 -64.21
N HIS A 483 -5.52 -26.16 -63.21
CA HIS A 483 -4.78 -27.21 -62.45
C HIS A 483 -4.84 -28.61 -63.15
N PRO A 484 -4.75 -29.77 -62.46
CA PRO A 484 -3.72 -30.37 -61.58
C PRO A 484 -3.18 -31.73 -62.13
N GLY A 485 -2.31 -32.46 -61.39
CA GLY A 485 -2.20 -33.93 -61.60
C GLY A 485 -1.02 -34.72 -61.01
N GLU A 486 -1.20 -35.25 -59.79
CA GLU A 486 -1.00 -36.69 -59.45
C GLU A 486 0.44 -37.35 -59.50
N PRO A 487 0.67 -38.70 -59.43
CA PRO A 487 1.48 -39.33 -58.32
C PRO A 487 2.64 -40.23 -58.88
N PRO A 488 2.96 -41.48 -58.40
CA PRO A 488 2.92 -42.14 -57.08
C PRO A 488 4.32 -42.72 -56.66
N SER A 489 4.35 -43.75 -55.81
CA SER A 489 5.54 -44.48 -55.30
C SER A 489 5.62 -45.94 -55.79
N GLU A 490 6.84 -46.53 -55.89
CA GLU A 490 7.21 -47.85 -55.29
C GLU A 490 8.63 -48.38 -55.66
N GLY A 491 9.16 -49.28 -54.82
CA GLY A 491 10.18 -50.31 -55.15
C GLY A 491 11.69 -50.00 -54.95
N ASP A 492 12.59 -50.97 -54.69
CA ASP A 492 12.43 -52.36 -54.20
C ASP A 492 13.83 -52.99 -53.79
N TYR A 493 13.85 -54.27 -53.34
CA TYR A 493 14.97 -55.24 -53.17
C TYR A 493 15.81 -55.33 -51.86
N PHE A 494 15.41 -56.28 -50.99
CA PHE A 494 16.16 -57.47 -50.47
C PHE A 494 17.73 -57.51 -50.54
N THR A 495 18.50 -58.07 -49.58
CA THR A 495 18.37 -59.40 -48.93
C THR A 495 19.20 -59.61 -47.64
N ASN A 496 18.75 -60.56 -46.81
CA ASN A 496 19.35 -61.28 -45.64
C ASN A 496 20.89 -61.36 -45.41
N THR A 497 21.30 -61.36 -44.14
CA THR A 497 21.91 -62.54 -43.45
C THR A 497 21.91 -62.39 -41.90
N SER A 498 22.35 -63.42 -41.15
CA SER A 498 21.85 -63.74 -39.80
C SER A 498 22.86 -63.73 -38.64
N SER A 499 22.38 -63.22 -37.48
CA SER A 499 22.63 -63.69 -36.10
C SER A 499 24.04 -64.03 -35.60
N THR A 500 24.49 -63.28 -34.59
CA THR A 500 25.02 -63.81 -33.31
C THR A 500 24.81 -62.76 -32.22
N GLY A 501 24.81 -63.16 -30.94
CA GLY A 501 24.51 -62.24 -29.82
C GLY A 501 25.43 -62.46 -28.61
N GLY A 502 25.38 -61.50 -27.68
CA GLY A 502 26.17 -61.49 -26.44
C GLY A 502 26.88 -60.15 -26.22
N ALA A 503 26.79 -59.60 -25.00
CA ALA A 503 27.52 -58.39 -24.61
C ALA A 503 29.01 -58.70 -24.35
N PRO A 504 29.90 -57.68 -24.40
CA PRO A 504 30.27 -57.02 -23.15
C PRO A 504 30.46 -55.49 -23.26
N ALA A 505 30.77 -54.84 -22.13
CA ALA A 505 31.02 -53.40 -22.04
C ALA A 505 32.53 -53.04 -22.13
N THR A 506 32.86 -51.81 -22.57
CA THR A 506 34.24 -51.27 -22.63
C THR A 506 34.24 -49.76 -22.32
N PRO A 507 35.24 -49.19 -21.62
CA PRO A 507 35.25 -47.77 -21.20
C PRO A 507 36.32 -46.87 -21.86
N LEU A 508 36.21 -45.55 -21.58
CA LEU A 508 37.27 -44.50 -21.61
C LEU A 508 37.73 -43.91 -22.97
N GLN A 509 38.50 -42.82 -22.85
CA GLN A 509 38.69 -41.64 -23.73
C GLN A 509 40.22 -41.48 -24.11
N PRO A 510 40.80 -40.39 -24.71
CA PRO A 510 40.26 -39.14 -25.30
C PRO A 510 40.95 -38.51 -26.58
N HIS A 511 40.25 -37.56 -27.23
CA HIS A 511 40.69 -36.24 -27.83
C HIS A 511 41.72 -36.00 -28.98
N LEU A 512 41.43 -34.90 -29.74
CA LEU A 512 42.29 -33.83 -30.37
C LEU A 512 42.66 -33.77 -31.90
N ASP A 513 41.96 -32.86 -32.60
CA ASP A 513 42.44 -31.63 -33.32
C ASP A 513 42.92 -31.46 -34.81
N GLN A 514 42.45 -30.31 -35.37
CA GLN A 514 43.05 -29.32 -36.33
C GLN A 514 43.03 -29.44 -37.88
N GLN A 515 42.04 -28.74 -38.51
CA GLN A 515 42.12 -27.51 -39.36
C GLN A 515 43.12 -27.37 -40.56
N PRO A 516 43.04 -26.33 -41.46
CA PRO A 516 42.33 -25.01 -41.46
C PRO A 516 41.43 -24.86 -42.74
N PRO A 517 41.32 -23.78 -43.57
CA PRO A 517 41.68 -22.33 -43.47
C PRO A 517 40.72 -21.25 -44.08
N ARG A 518 40.66 -20.07 -43.41
CA ARG A 518 40.49 -18.69 -43.97
C ARG A 518 39.12 -18.26 -44.58
N THR A 519 38.93 -16.93 -44.74
CA THR A 519 37.62 -16.25 -44.96
C THR A 519 37.71 -14.81 -45.54
N PRO A 520 36.83 -14.39 -46.47
CA PRO A 520 36.29 -13.01 -46.59
C PRO A 520 35.12 -12.80 -45.58
N ARG A 521 34.78 -11.65 -44.98
CA ARG A 521 35.17 -10.20 -45.02
C ARG A 521 34.36 -9.26 -45.94
N THR A 522 34.11 -8.00 -45.52
CA THR A 522 32.94 -7.51 -44.71
C THR A 522 33.17 -6.06 -44.20
N PRO A 523 32.19 -5.13 -44.28
CA PRO A 523 32.10 -3.99 -43.36
C PRO A 523 30.90 -4.07 -42.38
N ARG A 524 30.84 -3.14 -41.40
CA ARG A 524 30.04 -3.20 -40.16
C ARG A 524 29.56 -1.82 -39.68
N THR A 525 28.63 -1.78 -38.73
CA THR A 525 28.54 -0.80 -37.61
C THR A 525 27.94 -1.47 -36.33
N PRO A 526 28.08 -0.90 -35.10
CA PRO A 526 28.24 -1.72 -33.89
C PRO A 526 27.34 -1.42 -32.66
N ASN A 527 27.66 -2.11 -31.55
CA ASN A 527 27.34 -1.84 -30.12
C ASN A 527 26.10 -2.51 -29.49
N ARG A 528 26.31 -3.71 -28.93
CA ARG A 528 25.53 -4.29 -27.82
C ARG A 528 26.51 -4.92 -26.81
N VAL A 529 26.33 -4.69 -25.52
CA VAL A 529 27.13 -5.33 -24.44
C VAL A 529 26.30 -6.44 -23.79
N ARG A 530 26.96 -7.52 -23.40
CA ARG A 530 26.41 -8.69 -22.69
C ARG A 530 27.37 -9.05 -21.56
N PHE A 531 26.82 -9.45 -20.41
CA PHE A 531 27.59 -10.08 -19.34
C PHE A 531 26.96 -11.43 -19.04
N ASP A 532 27.74 -12.50 -19.25
CA ASP A 532 27.41 -13.85 -18.81
C ASP A 532 28.29 -14.17 -17.58
N LEU A 533 27.70 -14.75 -16.53
CA LEU A 533 28.43 -15.40 -15.44
C LEU A 533 27.67 -16.66 -15.01
N VAL A 534 28.34 -17.81 -15.12
CA VAL A 534 27.87 -19.11 -14.63
C VAL A 534 28.59 -19.42 -13.32
N PRO A 535 27.91 -19.82 -12.23
CA PRO A 535 28.56 -20.21 -10.99
C PRO A 535 29.20 -21.60 -11.12
N MET A 536 30.40 -21.77 -10.55
CA MET A 536 31.05 -23.08 -10.42
C MET A 536 30.45 -23.89 -9.27
N ILE A 537 30.44 -25.21 -9.44
CA ILE A 537 30.03 -26.19 -8.41
C ILE A 537 31.27 -26.66 -7.66
N VAL A 538 31.14 -26.83 -6.33
CA VAL A 538 32.11 -27.57 -5.51
C VAL A 538 31.32 -28.55 -4.62
N GLY A 539 31.49 -29.84 -4.90
CA GLY A 539 31.47 -30.89 -3.88
C GLY A 539 32.92 -31.28 -3.55
N ASP A 540 33.18 -32.23 -2.65
CA ASP A 540 32.25 -33.10 -1.93
C ASP A 540 32.96 -33.59 -0.65
N ASP A 541 32.23 -34.12 0.34
CA ASP A 541 32.72 -35.20 1.22
C ASP A 541 31.67 -35.60 2.28
N ALA A 542 31.63 -36.91 2.61
CA ALA A 542 30.68 -37.45 3.58
C ALA A 542 31.25 -38.66 4.35
N ASN A 543 31.05 -38.70 5.67
CA ASN A 543 30.87 -39.93 6.48
C ASN A 543 30.65 -39.63 7.98
N GLY A 544 30.06 -40.59 8.71
CA GLY A 544 30.25 -40.74 10.16
C GLY A 544 29.17 -40.19 11.11
N ARG A 545 28.50 -41.10 11.82
CA ARG A 545 27.84 -40.92 13.13
C ARG A 545 28.59 -41.78 14.18
N PRO A 546 28.34 -41.71 15.50
CA PRO A 546 27.53 -40.77 16.30
C PRO A 546 28.30 -40.19 17.54
N ALA A 547 27.56 -39.49 18.41
CA ALA A 547 27.61 -39.54 19.89
C ALA A 547 28.07 -38.27 20.69
N ASP A 548 27.18 -37.93 21.64
CA ASP A 548 27.42 -37.52 23.03
C ASP A 548 27.92 -36.11 23.45
N HIS A 549 26.93 -35.39 24.01
CA HIS A 549 26.87 -34.86 25.39
C HIS A 549 27.08 -33.36 25.72
N TYR A 550 26.04 -32.82 26.38
CA TYR A 550 25.98 -31.61 27.25
C TYR A 550 26.23 -30.23 26.58
N HIS A 551 25.62 -29.12 27.05
CA HIS A 551 24.66 -28.91 28.15
C HIS A 551 23.66 -27.80 27.78
N HIS A 552 22.38 -27.93 28.16
CA HIS A 552 21.44 -26.79 28.13
C HIS A 552 21.77 -25.79 29.25
N HIS A 553 21.62 -24.50 28.96
CA HIS A 553 21.21 -23.50 29.95
C HIS A 553 20.25 -22.50 29.32
N HIS A 554 18.99 -22.49 29.79
CA HIS A 554 18.09 -21.37 29.58
C HIS A 554 18.41 -20.26 30.58
N ALA A 555 18.32 -19.01 30.12
CA ALA A 555 18.02 -17.86 30.98
C ALA A 555 16.64 -17.33 30.55
N ARG A 556 15.75 -17.12 31.54
CA ARG A 556 14.47 -16.44 31.38
C ARG A 556 14.59 -15.08 32.05
N ASP A 557 14.11 -14.04 31.38
CA ASP A 557 13.58 -12.78 31.94
C ASP A 557 12.56 -12.31 30.87
N SER A 558 11.24 -12.36 31.03
CA SER A 558 10.34 -12.32 32.20
C SER A 558 10.18 -10.93 32.80
N PHE A 559 9.32 -10.12 32.17
CA PHE A 559 8.68 -8.95 32.77
C PHE A 559 7.25 -8.81 32.21
N ASP A 560 6.41 -9.79 32.52
CA ASP A 560 4.97 -9.63 32.48
C ASP A 560 4.53 -8.70 33.63
N VAL A 561 3.40 -8.01 33.44
CA VAL A 561 2.72 -7.23 34.49
C VAL A 561 1.25 -7.60 34.43
N ASP A 562 0.83 -8.40 35.41
CA ASP A 562 -0.56 -8.80 35.60
C ASP A 562 -1.43 -7.65 36.10
N ASP A 563 -2.74 -7.77 35.86
CA ASP A 563 -3.80 -7.24 36.71
C ASP A 563 -5.01 -8.20 36.59
N GLU A 564 -5.52 -8.72 37.71
CA GLU A 564 -6.57 -9.76 37.75
C GLU A 564 -8.00 -9.20 37.83
N ASP A 565 -8.97 -10.00 37.37
CA ASP A 565 -10.40 -9.82 37.68
C ASP A 565 -10.70 -10.03 39.17
N PRO A 566 -11.74 -9.37 39.70
CA PRO A 566 -12.70 -10.15 40.49
C PRO A 566 -14.18 -9.85 40.21
N LEU A 567 -14.93 -10.95 40.00
CA LEU A 567 -16.36 -11.13 40.27
C LEU A 567 -17.39 -10.40 39.38
N ALA A 568 -17.62 -11.01 38.21
CA ALA A 568 -18.94 -11.45 37.69
C ALA A 568 -20.20 -10.61 38.00
N ASP A 569 -20.78 -10.01 36.95
CA ASP A 569 -22.05 -10.52 36.39
C ASP A 569 -22.15 -10.23 34.87
N SER A 570 -23.05 -10.92 34.16
CA SER A 570 -23.24 -10.84 32.69
C SER A 570 -24.49 -10.01 32.31
N PRO A 571 -24.70 -9.58 31.03
CA PRO A 571 -23.98 -9.96 29.79
C PRO A 571 -23.62 -8.79 28.81
N ARG A 572 -22.96 -9.16 27.68
CA ARG A 572 -22.82 -8.40 26.40
C ARG A 572 -22.04 -7.07 26.42
N GLN A 573 -20.83 -7.06 25.84
CA GLN A 573 -20.23 -5.86 25.25
C GLN A 573 -19.63 -6.12 23.84
N GLN A 574 -19.39 -5.02 23.12
CA GLN A 574 -19.14 -5.00 21.67
C GLN A 574 -17.64 -4.90 21.36
N HIS A 575 -17.10 -5.83 20.57
CA HIS A 575 -15.77 -5.68 20.00
C HIS A 575 -15.78 -4.59 18.91
N ARG A 576 -15.19 -3.42 19.22
CA ARG A 576 -14.99 -2.33 18.25
C ARG A 576 -13.78 -2.64 17.35
N VAL A 577 -14.02 -2.91 16.07
CA VAL A 577 -12.97 -3.11 15.06
C VAL A 577 -12.38 -1.74 14.65
N PRO A 578 -11.06 -1.54 14.64
CA PRO A 578 -10.45 -0.32 14.09
C PRO A 578 -10.53 -0.31 12.57
N LEU A 579 -11.40 0.53 12.00
CA LEU A 579 -11.33 0.91 10.58
C LEU A 579 -10.12 1.83 10.31
N LEU A 580 -9.90 2.10 9.01
CA LEU A 580 -8.93 3.03 8.42
C LEU A 580 -7.51 2.47 8.28
N THR A 581 -7.18 2.04 7.06
CA THR A 581 -5.81 1.73 6.60
C THR A 581 -5.37 2.58 5.41
N GLY A 582 -5.88 3.81 5.26
CA GLY A 582 -5.37 4.81 4.31
C GLY A 582 -4.46 5.84 5.00
N ILE A 583 -3.14 5.74 4.81
CA ILE A 583 -2.17 6.85 4.99
C ILE A 583 -1.21 6.74 3.82
N GLU A 584 -1.13 7.82 3.08
CA GLU A 584 -0.12 8.09 2.06
C GLU A 584 1.04 8.85 2.72
N ALA A 585 2.29 8.62 2.30
CA ALA A 585 3.39 9.48 2.74
C ALA A 585 3.31 10.82 1.99
N PRO A 586 3.40 11.98 2.67
CA PRO A 586 3.35 13.26 1.99
C PRO A 586 4.59 13.45 1.10
N SER A 587 4.38 13.97 -0.11
CA SER A 587 5.25 14.95 -0.78
C SER A 587 4.77 15.16 -2.23
N VAL A 588 4.45 16.40 -2.60
CA VAL A 588 4.15 16.88 -3.98
C VAL A 588 2.78 16.48 -4.57
N THR A 589 1.83 17.39 -4.40
CA THR A 589 0.86 17.86 -5.42
C THR A 589 1.06 19.38 -5.50
N LEU A 590 0.94 20.06 -6.64
CA LEU A 590 -0.06 19.82 -7.70
C LEU A 590 0.57 19.88 -9.13
N ALA A 591 -0.19 20.36 -10.11
CA ALA A 591 0.15 20.47 -11.53
C ALA A 591 -0.26 21.85 -12.08
N SER A 592 0.27 22.25 -13.23
CA SER A 592 -0.26 23.36 -14.05
C SER A 592 -0.33 22.94 -15.51
N SER A 593 -1.56 22.93 -16.04
CA SER A 593 -1.94 23.09 -17.46
C SER A 593 -1.20 22.28 -18.54
N ASP A 594 -2.00 21.56 -19.32
CA ASP A 594 -1.77 21.23 -20.74
C ASP A 594 -0.83 20.07 -21.10
N ASP A 595 -0.62 19.09 -20.21
CA ASP A 595 -0.21 17.74 -20.66
C ASP A 595 -0.74 16.59 -19.77
N TYR A 596 -1.72 15.85 -20.29
CA TYR A 596 -2.32 14.66 -19.64
C TYR A 596 -1.32 13.50 -19.46
N SER A 597 -0.18 13.51 -20.16
CA SER A 597 0.88 12.49 -20.01
C SER A 597 1.70 12.63 -18.72
N ALA A 598 1.71 13.83 -18.12
CA ALA A 598 2.54 14.14 -16.96
C ALA A 598 2.04 13.47 -15.67
N ASP A 599 0.73 13.43 -15.41
CA ASP A 599 0.21 12.82 -14.18
C ASP A 599 0.25 11.28 -14.21
N LEU A 600 0.10 10.66 -15.38
CA LEU A 600 0.31 9.21 -15.54
C LEU A 600 1.75 8.83 -15.20
N SER A 601 2.74 9.60 -15.68
CA SER A 601 4.16 9.40 -15.34
C SER A 601 4.49 9.76 -13.88
N ARG A 602 3.70 10.63 -13.23
CA ARG A 602 3.80 10.92 -11.79
C ARG A 602 3.25 9.79 -10.90
N ALA A 603 2.13 9.20 -11.28
CA ALA A 603 1.61 7.98 -10.65
C ALA A 603 2.58 6.80 -10.84
N GLN A 604 3.18 6.69 -12.05
CA GLN A 604 4.25 5.74 -12.35
C GLN A 604 5.46 5.95 -11.41
N ASP A 605 5.97 7.18 -11.25
CA ASP A 605 7.06 7.53 -10.33
C ASP A 605 6.76 7.15 -8.87
N LEU A 606 5.54 7.40 -8.40
CA LEU A 606 5.10 7.04 -7.04
C LEU A 606 4.97 5.52 -6.84
N LEU A 607 4.55 4.78 -7.88
CA LEU A 607 4.59 3.32 -7.91
C LEU A 607 6.02 2.75 -7.98
N HIS A 608 6.98 3.52 -8.51
CA HIS A 608 8.39 3.14 -8.63
C HIS A 608 9.27 3.59 -7.46
N ARG A 609 8.74 4.35 -6.48
CA ARG A 609 9.47 4.63 -5.22
C ARG A 609 9.83 3.30 -4.53
N PRO A 610 11.13 3.01 -4.28
CA PRO A 610 11.55 1.73 -3.72
C PRO A 610 11.09 1.62 -2.26
N ARG A 611 10.09 0.77 -2.01
CA ARG A 611 9.52 0.60 -0.66
C ARG A 611 10.52 -0.05 0.29
N SER A 612 10.48 0.38 1.55
CA SER A 612 11.36 -0.11 2.61
C SER A 612 10.82 -1.41 3.23
N GLY A 613 11.69 -2.42 3.33
CA GLY A 613 11.45 -3.57 4.20
C GLY A 613 11.62 -3.15 5.67
N LEU A 614 11.20 -4.03 6.60
CA LEU A 614 11.21 -3.71 8.05
C LEU A 614 12.58 -3.21 8.54
N SER A 615 13.67 -3.80 8.03
CA SER A 615 15.06 -3.42 8.35
C SER A 615 15.43 -2.02 7.84
N SER A 616 15.12 -1.67 6.58
CA SER A 616 15.45 -0.32 6.08
C SER A 616 14.54 0.77 6.63
N ALA A 617 13.30 0.46 6.98
CA ALA A 617 12.44 1.35 7.76
C ALA A 617 13.03 1.60 9.17
N PHE A 618 13.47 0.55 9.87
CA PHE A 618 14.19 0.63 11.14
C PHE A 618 15.46 1.48 11.02
N MET A 619 16.27 1.31 9.97
CA MET A 619 17.50 2.10 9.79
C MET A 619 17.22 3.59 9.57
N ASN A 620 16.20 3.93 8.76
CA ASN A 620 15.80 5.32 8.54
C ASN A 620 15.23 5.98 9.81
N MET A 621 14.44 5.23 10.57
CA MET A 621 13.84 5.70 11.82
C MET A 621 14.87 5.85 12.93
N ALA A 622 15.76 4.86 13.09
CA ALA A 622 16.89 4.96 14.02
C ALA A 622 17.80 6.14 13.65
N ASN A 623 18.14 6.36 12.37
CA ASN A 623 18.91 7.54 11.97
C ASN A 623 18.22 8.86 12.39
N SER A 624 16.90 8.93 12.26
CA SER A 624 16.08 10.10 12.67
C SER A 624 15.97 10.30 14.19
N ILE A 625 16.25 9.28 15.01
CA ILE A 625 16.29 9.34 16.49
C ILE A 625 17.73 9.60 16.99
N ILE A 626 18.73 9.20 16.20
CA ILE A 626 20.14 9.24 16.59
C ILE A 626 20.77 10.59 16.29
N GLY A 627 20.68 11.01 15.01
CA GLY A 627 21.10 12.32 14.50
C GLY A 627 22.33 12.94 15.18
N ALA A 628 22.18 14.20 15.57
CA ALA A 628 23.12 14.93 16.42
C ALA A 628 22.88 14.66 17.92
N GLY A 629 21.66 14.27 18.29
CA GLY A 629 21.17 14.33 19.66
C GLY A 629 21.85 13.37 20.63
N ILE A 630 22.37 12.23 20.16
CA ILE A 630 23.09 11.30 21.04
C ILE A 630 24.34 11.94 21.67
N ILE A 631 25.08 12.77 20.92
CA ILE A 631 26.33 13.38 21.40
C ILE A 631 26.09 14.38 22.55
N GLY A 632 24.86 14.87 22.70
CA GLY A 632 24.40 15.69 23.83
C GLY A 632 23.93 14.91 25.06
N GLN A 633 23.80 13.58 25.02
CA GLN A 633 23.26 12.82 26.17
C GLN A 633 24.17 12.83 27.42
N PRO A 634 25.52 12.78 27.32
CA PRO A 634 26.40 13.01 28.47
C PRO A 634 26.18 14.40 29.10
N TYR A 635 25.93 15.42 28.28
CA TYR A 635 25.62 16.77 28.74
C TYR A 635 24.24 16.84 29.42
N ALA A 636 23.23 16.13 28.90
CA ALA A 636 21.93 16.00 29.56
C ALA A 636 22.06 15.37 30.96
N PHE A 637 22.91 14.34 31.11
CA PHE A 637 23.20 13.72 32.40
C PHE A 637 23.89 14.68 33.37
N ARG A 638 24.83 15.51 32.88
CA ARG A 638 25.41 16.60 33.69
C ARG A 638 24.36 17.60 34.19
N GLN A 639 23.38 17.95 33.35
CA GLN A 639 22.32 18.88 33.71
C GLN A 639 21.28 18.24 34.67
N ALA A 640 20.94 16.96 34.52
CA ALA A 640 19.96 16.28 35.37
C ALA A 640 20.53 15.72 36.69
N GLY A 641 21.81 15.35 36.73
CA GLY A 641 22.38 14.41 37.69
C GLY A 641 22.22 12.95 37.24
N LEU A 642 23.11 12.05 37.64
CA LEU A 642 23.21 10.68 37.12
C LEU A 642 21.90 9.88 37.23
N VAL A 643 21.34 9.72 38.44
CA VAL A 643 20.12 8.92 38.65
C VAL A 643 18.92 9.54 37.93
N SER A 644 18.73 10.86 38.05
CA SER A 644 17.70 11.60 37.33
C SER A 644 17.82 11.43 35.81
N GLY A 645 19.03 11.53 35.26
CA GLY A 645 19.33 11.38 33.83
C GLY A 645 18.94 10.00 33.29
N VAL A 646 19.24 8.91 34.01
CA VAL A 646 18.81 7.55 33.62
C VAL A 646 17.28 7.44 33.64
N VAL A 647 16.63 7.88 34.71
CA VAL A 647 15.17 7.80 34.85
C VAL A 647 14.45 8.63 33.77
N LEU A 648 14.95 9.83 33.48
CA LEU A 648 14.42 10.68 32.41
C LEU A 648 14.65 10.07 31.02
N LEU A 649 15.84 9.55 30.73
CA LEU A 649 16.14 8.98 29.41
C LEU A 649 15.26 7.77 29.11
N VAL A 650 15.07 6.87 30.09
CA VAL A 650 14.15 5.72 29.93
C VAL A 650 12.69 6.17 29.86
N GLY A 651 12.24 7.01 30.80
CA GLY A 651 10.84 7.47 30.86
C GLY A 651 10.42 8.27 29.63
N LEU A 652 11.26 9.19 29.16
CA LEU A 652 11.00 9.95 27.94
C LEU A 652 11.05 9.07 26.69
N THR A 653 11.90 8.04 26.64
CA THR A 653 11.88 7.05 25.54
C THR A 653 10.50 6.37 25.45
N VAL A 654 9.94 5.91 26.57
CA VAL A 654 8.62 5.25 26.61
C VAL A 654 7.50 6.21 26.16
N VAL A 655 7.54 7.47 26.58
CA VAL A 655 6.58 8.51 26.16
C VAL A 655 6.74 8.85 24.67
N VAL A 656 7.97 8.99 24.17
CA VAL A 656 8.26 9.21 22.74
C VAL A 656 7.74 8.05 21.88
N ASP A 657 8.07 6.82 22.25
CA ASP A 657 7.65 5.60 21.56
C ASP A 657 6.11 5.50 21.44
N TRP A 658 5.39 5.84 22.53
CA TRP A 658 3.95 5.89 22.53
C TRP A 658 3.40 7.03 21.65
N THR A 659 3.96 8.23 21.75
CA THR A 659 3.48 9.41 21.01
C THR A 659 3.79 9.37 19.51
N ILE A 660 4.87 8.69 19.08
CA ILE A 660 5.11 8.39 17.66
C ILE A 660 4.00 7.49 17.11
N ARG A 661 3.61 6.44 17.86
CA ARG A 661 2.50 5.55 17.47
C ARG A 661 1.17 6.30 17.44
N LEU A 662 0.95 7.27 18.34
CA LEU A 662 -0.23 8.16 18.28
C LEU A 662 -0.31 8.97 16.98
N ILE A 663 0.79 9.44 16.40
CA ILE A 663 0.73 10.21 15.13
C ILE A 663 0.10 9.38 14.02
N VAL A 664 0.51 8.13 13.84
CA VAL A 664 -0.08 7.23 12.84
C VAL A 664 -1.54 6.93 13.16
N VAL A 665 -1.90 6.69 14.43
CA VAL A 665 -3.29 6.45 14.86
C VAL A 665 -4.18 7.68 14.60
N ASN A 666 -3.72 8.88 14.94
CA ASN A 666 -4.45 10.13 14.71
C ASN A 666 -4.60 10.45 13.23
N SER A 667 -3.57 10.17 12.44
CA SER A 667 -3.57 10.31 10.98
C SER A 667 -4.56 9.32 10.33
N LYS A 668 -4.70 8.08 10.83
CA LYS A 668 -5.80 7.17 10.46
C LYS A 668 -7.16 7.75 10.84
N LEU A 669 -7.37 8.08 12.12
CA LEU A 669 -8.68 8.52 12.66
C LEU A 669 -9.18 9.82 12.01
N SER A 670 -8.28 10.75 11.69
CA SER A 670 -8.61 11.98 10.96
C SER A 670 -8.77 11.76 9.44
N GLY A 671 -8.22 10.67 8.89
CA GLY A 671 -8.17 10.44 7.44
C GLY A 671 -7.28 11.46 6.72
N SER A 672 -6.17 11.88 7.33
CA SER A 672 -5.22 12.84 6.76
C SER A 672 -3.84 12.21 6.55
N SER A 673 -3.22 12.44 5.40
CA SER A 673 -1.90 11.90 5.02
C SER A 673 -0.71 12.65 5.64
N SER A 674 -0.91 13.84 6.23
CA SER A 674 0.18 14.63 6.83
C SER A 674 -0.07 14.98 8.30
N PHE A 675 0.99 15.24 9.05
CA PHE A 675 0.88 15.65 10.46
C PHE A 675 0.28 17.06 10.55
N GLN A 676 0.64 17.95 9.62
CA GLN A 676 0.03 19.26 9.42
C GLN A 676 -1.50 19.15 9.27
N GLY A 677 -1.99 18.34 8.32
CA GLY A 677 -3.42 18.14 8.07
C GLY A 677 -4.15 17.40 9.18
N THR A 678 -3.46 16.50 9.91
CA THR A 678 -4.01 15.82 11.09
C THR A 678 -4.31 16.84 12.21
N VAL A 679 -3.36 17.74 12.50
CA VAL A 679 -3.53 18.79 13.52
C VAL A 679 -4.50 19.87 13.06
N GLU A 680 -4.49 20.24 11.77
CA GLU A 680 -5.48 21.17 11.18
C GLU A 680 -6.91 20.62 11.30
N LYS A 681 -7.13 19.34 10.98
CA LYS A 681 -8.47 18.73 11.12
C LYS A 681 -8.93 18.62 12.58
N CYS A 682 -7.99 18.68 13.55
CA CYS A 682 -8.31 18.75 14.98
C CYS A 682 -8.55 20.18 15.48
N PHE A 683 -7.75 21.18 15.08
CA PHE A 683 -7.72 22.51 15.70
C PHE A 683 -7.86 23.69 14.72
N GLY A 684 -8.16 23.43 13.45
CA GLY A 684 -8.26 24.42 12.39
C GLY A 684 -6.93 25.11 12.08
N LYS A 685 -7.01 26.32 11.52
CA LYS A 685 -5.84 27.08 11.06
C LYS A 685 -4.85 27.45 12.17
N THR A 686 -5.30 27.63 13.41
CA THR A 686 -4.40 27.82 14.57
C THR A 686 -3.58 26.56 14.85
N GLY A 687 -4.21 25.39 14.73
CA GLY A 687 -3.53 24.09 14.71
C GLY A 687 -2.47 24.00 13.61
N LEU A 688 -2.85 24.32 12.36
CA LEU A 688 -1.95 24.30 11.20
C LEU A 688 -0.73 25.21 11.40
N VAL A 689 -0.92 26.42 11.93
CA VAL A 689 0.19 27.35 12.25
C VAL A 689 1.09 26.76 13.33
N ALA A 690 0.53 26.25 14.43
CA ALA A 690 1.30 25.72 15.56
C ALA A 690 2.17 24.52 15.17
N ILE A 691 1.62 23.55 14.42
CA ILE A 691 2.39 22.39 13.96
C ILE A 691 3.43 22.76 12.91
N SER A 692 3.11 23.66 11.97
CA SER A 692 4.05 24.09 10.93
C SER A 692 5.23 24.85 11.54
N LEU A 693 4.97 25.74 12.50
CA LEU A 693 6.02 26.43 13.25
C LEU A 693 6.88 25.45 14.05
N ALA A 694 6.28 24.48 14.73
CA ALA A 694 7.01 23.48 15.51
C ALA A 694 7.90 22.59 14.62
N GLN A 695 7.36 21.99 13.55
CA GLN A 695 8.12 21.15 12.62
C GLN A 695 9.26 21.92 11.95
N TRP A 696 9.00 23.17 11.51
CA TRP A 696 10.03 23.99 10.88
C TRP A 696 11.15 24.38 11.85
N VAL A 697 10.82 24.80 13.08
CA VAL A 697 11.81 25.16 14.11
C VAL A 697 12.63 23.95 14.55
N PHE A 698 12.02 22.76 14.66
CA PHE A 698 12.73 21.54 15.00
C PHE A 698 13.79 21.20 13.94
N ALA A 699 13.37 21.04 12.68
CA ALA A 699 14.24 20.65 11.59
C ALA A 699 15.32 21.71 11.30
N PHE A 700 14.96 23.00 11.31
CA PHE A 700 15.92 24.09 11.12
C PHE A 700 16.92 24.18 12.28
N GLY A 701 16.47 23.91 13.51
CA GLY A 701 17.35 23.76 14.67
C GLY A 701 18.33 22.59 14.51
N GLY A 702 17.88 21.47 13.95
CA GLY A 702 18.72 20.35 13.52
C GLY A 702 19.79 20.76 12.52
N MET A 703 19.41 21.48 11.45
CA MET A 703 20.37 22.00 10.45
C MET A 703 21.46 22.89 11.07
N VAL A 704 21.11 23.74 12.04
CA VAL A 704 22.09 24.58 12.77
C VAL A 704 22.99 23.74 13.66
N ALA A 705 22.43 22.77 14.40
CA ALA A 705 23.22 21.84 15.21
C ALA A 705 24.24 21.06 14.37
N PHE A 706 23.83 20.56 13.19
CA PHE A 706 24.71 19.86 12.26
C PHE A 706 25.84 20.77 11.74
N GLY A 707 25.55 22.02 11.39
CA GLY A 707 26.56 22.99 10.97
C GLY A 707 27.58 23.30 12.07
N VAL A 708 27.13 23.47 13.31
CA VAL A 708 27.99 23.60 14.50
C VAL A 708 28.89 22.37 14.65
N ILE A 709 28.32 21.15 14.62
CA ILE A 709 29.08 19.90 14.74
C ILE A 709 30.15 19.76 13.65
N VAL A 710 29.84 20.06 12.39
CA VAL A 710 30.80 19.99 11.28
C VAL A 710 31.98 20.95 11.53
N GLY A 711 31.70 22.17 11.99
CA GLY A 711 32.72 23.14 12.40
C GLY A 711 33.54 22.71 13.61
N ASP A 712 32.94 22.00 14.56
CA ASP A 712 33.59 21.57 15.81
C ASP A 712 34.39 20.26 15.66
N THR A 713 34.17 19.48 14.59
CA THR A 713 34.77 18.13 14.43
C THR A 713 35.78 18.03 13.29
N ILE A 714 35.41 18.47 12.09
CA ILE A 714 36.22 18.28 10.88
C ILE A 714 37.59 19.03 10.92
N PRO A 715 37.74 20.23 11.52
CA PRO A 715 39.06 20.88 11.62
C PRO A 715 40.09 20.07 12.40
N HIS A 716 39.67 19.29 13.40
CA HIS A 716 40.58 18.37 14.13
C HIS A 716 41.04 17.23 13.23
N VAL A 717 40.12 16.64 12.45
CA VAL A 717 40.45 15.57 11.49
C VAL A 717 41.41 16.07 10.42
N LEU A 718 41.16 17.25 9.84
CA LEU A 718 42.06 17.87 8.85
C LEU A 718 43.45 18.13 9.42
N SER A 719 43.53 18.59 10.67
CA SER A 719 44.81 18.83 11.37
C SER A 719 45.54 17.52 11.73
N ALA A 720 44.80 16.43 11.97
CA ALA A 720 45.38 15.11 12.23
C ALA A 720 45.89 14.41 10.96
N ILE A 721 45.24 14.63 9.82
CA ILE A 721 45.68 14.12 8.51
C ILE A 721 46.86 14.92 7.97
N TRP A 722 46.86 16.24 8.14
CA TRP A 722 47.93 17.13 7.70
C TRP A 722 48.27 18.16 8.80
N PRO A 723 49.24 17.87 9.69
CA PRO A 723 49.60 18.77 10.80
C PRO A 723 49.98 20.19 10.37
N GLY A 724 50.82 20.32 9.34
CA GLY A 724 51.26 21.62 8.80
C GLY A 724 50.22 22.36 7.92
N LEU A 725 48.96 21.91 7.87
CA LEU A 725 47.91 22.54 7.07
C LEU A 725 47.55 23.95 7.58
N ARG A 726 47.68 24.18 8.89
CA ARG A 726 47.38 25.46 9.53
C ARG A 726 48.41 26.56 9.23
N ASP A 727 49.64 26.18 8.92
CA ASP A 727 50.75 27.11 8.67
C ASP A 727 50.71 27.74 7.26
N VAL A 728 49.92 27.15 6.35
CA VAL A 728 49.69 27.67 5.00
C VAL A 728 48.61 28.76 5.05
N PRO A 729 48.89 30.05 4.75
CA PRO A 729 47.97 31.14 5.09
C PRO A 729 46.54 31.02 4.54
N VAL A 730 46.38 30.54 3.30
CA VAL A 730 45.07 30.37 2.66
C VAL A 730 44.41 29.05 3.08
N LEU A 731 45.14 27.93 3.00
CA LEU A 731 44.59 26.61 3.32
C LEU A 731 44.27 26.47 4.82
N GLY A 732 45.07 27.05 5.71
CA GLY A 732 44.83 27.07 7.16
C GLY A 732 43.60 27.88 7.54
N ALA A 733 43.37 29.02 6.88
CA ALA A 733 42.14 29.81 7.06
C ALA A 733 40.89 29.06 6.57
N LEU A 734 41.00 28.31 5.47
CA LEU A 734 39.95 27.46 4.93
C LEU A 734 39.71 26.19 5.77
N ALA A 735 40.76 25.64 6.41
CA ALA A 735 40.70 24.48 7.31
C ALA A 735 40.26 24.83 8.75
N GLY A 736 40.22 26.11 9.12
CA GLY A 736 39.65 26.57 10.39
C GLY A 736 38.12 26.45 10.43
N ARG A 737 37.55 26.41 11.65
CA ARG A 737 36.10 26.20 11.93
C ARG A 737 35.16 26.90 10.94
N LYS A 738 35.36 28.21 10.72
CA LYS A 738 34.51 29.02 9.84
C LYS A 738 34.63 28.64 8.36
N GLY A 739 35.85 28.38 7.88
CA GLY A 739 36.09 27.93 6.50
C GLY A 739 35.48 26.56 6.25
N VAL A 740 35.69 25.62 7.16
CA VAL A 740 35.15 24.25 7.09
C VAL A 740 33.62 24.24 7.08
N ILE A 741 32.95 25.03 7.93
CA ILE A 741 31.48 25.18 7.88
C ILE A 741 31.03 25.60 6.48
N VAL A 742 31.61 26.66 5.91
CA VAL A 742 31.22 27.18 4.59
C VAL A 742 31.51 26.17 3.48
N ILE A 743 32.71 25.59 3.45
CA ILE A 743 33.16 24.67 2.40
C ILE A 743 32.31 23.39 2.36
N PHE A 744 32.07 22.76 3.52
CA PHE A 744 31.35 21.48 3.53
C PHE A 744 29.83 21.66 3.43
N LEU A 745 29.24 22.72 4.01
CA LEU A 745 27.79 22.96 3.83
C LEU A 745 27.46 23.40 2.40
N LEU A 746 28.28 24.24 1.74
CA LEU A 746 28.03 24.64 0.35
C LEU A 746 28.54 23.63 -0.69
N GLY A 747 29.61 22.90 -0.40
CA GLY A 747 30.23 21.95 -1.33
C GLY A 747 29.69 20.52 -1.25
N VAL A 748 29.14 20.10 -0.10
CA VAL A 748 28.59 18.74 0.09
C VAL A 748 27.10 18.79 0.38
N SER A 749 26.68 19.43 1.48
CA SER A 749 25.27 19.37 1.89
C SER A 749 24.32 20.13 0.96
N TYR A 750 24.68 21.31 0.45
CA TYR A 750 23.83 22.07 -0.47
C TYR A 750 23.50 21.29 -1.76
N PRO A 751 24.47 20.74 -2.54
CA PRO A 751 24.18 19.86 -3.67
C PRO A 751 23.28 18.67 -3.31
N LEU A 752 23.46 18.07 -2.12
CA LEU A 752 22.59 17.00 -1.64
C LEU A 752 21.16 17.49 -1.33
N THR A 753 20.98 18.70 -0.81
CA THR A 753 19.64 19.28 -0.54
C THR A 753 18.82 19.56 -1.80
N LEU A 754 19.49 19.77 -2.94
CA LEU A 754 18.83 20.02 -4.23
C LEU A 754 18.17 18.76 -4.82
N TYR A 755 18.54 17.55 -4.39
CA TYR A 755 17.90 16.32 -4.86
C TYR A 755 16.40 16.31 -4.51
N ARG A 756 15.57 16.00 -5.52
CA ARG A 756 14.10 15.88 -5.40
C ARG A 756 13.65 14.59 -4.70
N ASP A 757 14.50 13.55 -4.65
CA ASP A 757 14.13 12.23 -4.14
C ASP A 757 15.10 11.72 -3.05
N ILE A 758 14.54 11.47 -1.87
CA ILE A 758 15.23 10.97 -0.68
C ILE A 758 15.63 9.50 -0.83
N ALA A 759 14.99 8.71 -1.70
CA ALA A 759 15.23 7.27 -1.79
C ALA A 759 16.70 6.91 -2.09
N LYS A 760 17.43 7.80 -2.77
CA LYS A 760 18.88 7.64 -3.04
C LYS A 760 19.76 7.80 -1.79
N LEU A 761 19.29 8.49 -0.75
CA LEU A 761 19.98 8.67 0.53
C LEU A 761 19.75 7.49 1.50
N ALA A 762 18.83 6.56 1.24
CA ALA A 762 18.56 5.44 2.15
C ALA A 762 19.78 4.54 2.45
N LYS A 763 20.79 4.52 1.55
CA LYS A 763 22.08 3.84 1.78
C LYS A 763 22.98 4.58 2.80
N ALA A 764 22.81 5.89 2.95
CA ALA A 764 23.52 6.68 3.97
C ALA A 764 23.00 6.39 5.40
N SER A 765 21.72 6.06 5.57
CA SER A 765 21.17 5.63 6.88
C SER A 765 21.90 4.42 7.48
N THR A 766 22.43 3.52 6.63
CA THR A 766 23.24 2.39 7.08
C THR A 766 24.63 2.85 7.56
N LEU A 767 25.26 3.78 6.84
CA LEU A 767 26.53 4.39 7.24
C LEU A 767 26.39 5.18 8.56
N ALA A 768 25.24 5.82 8.79
CA ALA A 768 24.93 6.52 10.04
C ALA A 768 24.95 5.59 11.25
N LEU A 769 24.37 4.38 11.14
CA LEU A 769 24.40 3.38 12.22
C LEU A 769 25.78 2.76 12.44
N ILE A 770 26.61 2.65 11.40
CA ILE A 770 28.02 2.24 11.55
C ILE A 770 28.82 3.35 12.25
N SER A 771 28.63 4.61 11.85
CA SER A 771 29.20 5.80 12.48
C SER A 771 28.83 5.87 13.98
N MET A 772 27.54 5.64 14.30
CA MET A 772 27.03 5.53 15.66
C MET A 772 27.79 4.49 16.49
N GLY A 773 27.95 3.26 15.97
CA GLY A 773 28.69 2.20 16.65
C GLY A 773 30.15 2.60 16.93
N VAL A 774 30.82 3.23 15.96
CA VAL A 774 32.19 3.76 16.11
C VAL A 774 32.26 4.83 17.19
N ILE A 775 31.30 5.75 17.26
CA ILE A 775 31.24 6.82 18.28
C ILE A 775 31.05 6.22 19.67
N VAL A 776 30.09 5.30 19.86
CA VAL A 776 29.81 4.67 21.15
C VAL A 776 31.02 3.86 21.63
N VAL A 777 31.58 2.98 20.79
CA VAL A 777 32.79 2.20 21.14
C VAL A 777 33.97 3.12 21.46
N THR A 778 34.12 4.22 20.72
CA THR A 778 35.22 5.18 20.96
C THR A 778 35.10 5.86 22.32
N VAL A 779 33.92 6.38 22.68
CA VAL A 779 33.73 7.07 23.97
C VAL A 779 33.78 6.09 25.15
N VAL A 780 33.29 4.85 25.00
CA VAL A 780 33.44 3.79 26.01
C VAL A 780 34.93 3.49 26.27
N VAL A 781 35.68 3.13 25.23
CA VAL A 781 37.08 2.69 25.37
C VAL A 781 37.99 3.86 25.78
N GLN A 782 37.87 5.01 25.13
CA GLN A 782 38.70 6.17 25.46
C GLN A 782 38.31 6.77 26.81
N GLY A 783 37.05 6.67 27.25
CA GLY A 783 36.64 7.07 28.61
C GLY A 783 37.38 6.29 29.69
N VAL A 784 37.45 4.96 29.55
CA VAL A 784 38.24 4.09 30.44
C VAL A 784 39.73 4.44 30.41
N LEU A 785 40.30 4.72 29.23
CA LEU A 785 41.71 5.06 29.03
C LEU A 785 42.08 6.52 29.36
N THR A 786 41.10 7.40 29.63
CA THR A 786 41.36 8.83 29.83
C THR A 786 42.18 9.08 31.11
N PRO A 787 43.32 9.81 31.05
CA PRO A 787 44.12 10.17 32.21
C PRO A 787 43.32 10.90 33.29
N SER A 788 43.68 10.70 34.56
CA SER A 788 42.97 11.24 35.73
C SER A 788 42.79 12.76 35.73
N GLU A 789 43.72 13.52 35.15
CA GLU A 789 43.69 14.98 35.10
C GLU A 789 42.55 15.53 34.21
N LEU A 790 42.20 14.80 33.15
CA LEU A 790 41.11 15.17 32.22
C LEU A 790 39.73 14.75 32.74
N ARG A 791 39.67 13.88 33.76
CA ARG A 791 38.39 13.40 34.33
C ARG A 791 37.67 14.49 35.12
N GLY A 792 36.35 14.34 35.24
CA GLY A 792 35.51 15.20 36.05
C GLY A 792 35.57 14.89 37.55
N SER A 793 34.90 15.75 38.31
CA SER A 793 34.51 15.54 39.70
C SER A 793 33.02 15.26 39.79
N PHE A 794 32.59 14.69 40.93
CA PHE A 794 31.19 14.38 41.21
C PHE A 794 30.81 14.92 42.60
N GLY A 795 29.92 15.91 42.64
CA GLY A 795 29.24 16.31 43.86
C GLY A 795 27.99 15.46 44.12
N LYS A 796 27.25 15.81 45.17
CA LYS A 796 26.04 15.05 45.57
C LYS A 796 24.86 15.27 44.62
N ASN A 797 24.76 16.45 44.01
CA ASN A 797 23.65 16.82 43.12
C ASN A 797 23.86 16.15 41.74
N GLU A 798 25.10 16.16 41.27
CA GLU A 798 25.60 15.55 40.05
C GLU A 798 25.40 14.02 40.03
N LEU A 799 25.30 13.38 41.20
CA LEU A 799 25.01 11.95 41.33
C LEU A 799 23.51 11.63 41.42
N VAL A 800 22.68 12.56 41.91
CA VAL A 800 21.26 12.27 42.24
C VAL A 800 20.31 13.10 41.38
N ILE A 801 20.11 14.36 41.75
CA ILE A 801 19.28 15.36 41.04
C ILE A 801 20.04 16.70 41.06
N ASN A 802 20.13 17.34 39.91
CA ASN A 802 20.73 18.64 39.69
C ASN A 802 19.69 19.63 39.10
N ASP A 803 19.91 20.93 39.29
CA ASP A 803 18.94 22.00 38.97
C ASP A 803 18.63 22.10 37.45
N GLY A 804 19.51 21.57 36.60
CA GLY A 804 19.39 21.55 35.15
C GLY A 804 18.40 20.50 34.59
N ILE A 805 17.56 19.90 35.44
CA ILE A 805 16.66 18.79 35.06
C ILE A 805 15.75 19.13 33.86
N PHE A 806 15.26 20.37 33.76
CA PHE A 806 14.39 20.80 32.65
C PHE A 806 15.17 21.02 31.34
N GLN A 807 16.42 21.46 31.43
CA GLN A 807 17.37 21.53 30.30
C GLN A 807 17.67 20.12 29.78
N ALA A 808 17.89 19.16 30.67
CA ALA A 808 18.11 17.76 30.31
C ALA A 808 16.91 17.16 29.57
N ILE A 809 15.67 17.41 30.03
CA ILE A 809 14.45 17.02 29.30
C ILE A 809 14.46 17.61 27.88
N GLY A 810 14.88 18.88 27.72
CA GLY A 810 15.07 19.50 26.40
C GLY A 810 16.06 18.72 25.52
N VAL A 811 17.28 18.49 26.01
CA VAL A 811 18.35 17.80 25.25
C VAL A 811 17.98 16.35 24.91
N ILE A 812 17.33 15.62 25.83
CA ILE A 812 16.82 14.26 25.56
C ILE A 812 15.70 14.31 24.51
N SER A 813 14.76 15.27 24.62
CA SER A 813 13.67 15.43 23.64
C SER A 813 14.19 15.83 22.25
N PHE A 814 15.23 16.66 22.17
CA PHE A 814 15.86 16.99 20.88
C PHE A 814 16.40 15.75 20.16
N ALA A 815 16.97 14.79 20.90
CA ALA A 815 17.44 13.54 20.32
C ALA A 815 16.26 12.64 19.88
N PHE A 816 15.35 12.34 20.80
CA PHE A 816 14.40 11.25 20.57
C PHE A 816 13.21 11.60 19.64
N VAL A 817 13.01 12.86 19.27
CA VAL A 817 11.86 13.31 18.47
C VAL A 817 12.07 13.11 16.96
N CYS A 818 11.69 11.93 16.48
CA CYS A 818 11.53 11.63 15.04
C CYS A 818 10.08 11.83 14.53
N HIS A 819 9.23 12.51 15.30
CA HIS A 819 7.79 12.65 15.06
C HIS A 819 7.43 13.26 13.69
N HIS A 820 8.24 14.19 13.17
CA HIS A 820 8.03 14.81 11.86
C HIS A 820 8.20 13.79 10.70
N ASN A 821 9.22 12.91 10.78
CA ASN A 821 9.48 11.88 9.76
C ASN A 821 8.59 10.63 9.90
N SER A 822 7.78 10.53 10.95
CA SER A 822 7.09 9.28 11.29
C SER A 822 6.05 8.84 10.26
N LEU A 823 5.33 9.78 9.62
CA LEU A 823 4.40 9.46 8.53
C LEU A 823 5.11 9.14 7.20
N LEU A 824 6.23 9.82 6.91
CA LEU A 824 7.09 9.51 5.76
C LEU A 824 7.62 8.07 5.86
N ILE A 825 8.15 7.70 7.03
CA ILE A 825 8.64 6.35 7.31
C ILE A 825 7.50 5.33 7.22
N TYR A 826 6.34 5.61 7.84
CA TYR A 826 5.16 4.73 7.78
C TYR A 826 4.73 4.45 6.33
N GLY A 827 4.54 5.49 5.51
CA GLY A 827 4.12 5.33 4.12
C GLY A 827 5.21 4.77 3.19
N SER A 828 6.49 4.83 3.60
CA SER A 828 7.58 4.17 2.88
C SER A 828 7.61 2.64 3.04
N LEU A 829 6.91 2.08 4.03
CA LEU A 829 6.90 0.64 4.29
C LEU A 829 6.31 -0.14 3.11
N GLU A 830 6.92 -1.27 2.76
CA GLU A 830 6.44 -2.22 1.75
C GLU A 830 4.97 -2.61 1.98
N LYS A 831 4.64 -2.89 3.24
CA LYS A 831 3.29 -3.21 3.74
C LYS A 831 3.01 -2.29 4.95
N PRO A 832 2.38 -1.12 4.76
CA PRO A 832 2.21 -0.11 5.81
C PRO A 832 1.07 -0.49 6.77
N THR A 833 1.37 -1.35 7.75
CA THR A 833 0.43 -1.71 8.84
C THR A 833 0.88 -1.14 10.18
N ILE A 834 -0.08 -0.91 11.09
CA ILE A 834 0.22 -0.33 12.41
C ILE A 834 1.12 -1.26 13.23
N ASP A 835 0.99 -2.58 13.09
CA ASP A 835 1.80 -3.56 13.83
C ASP A 835 3.24 -3.61 13.33
N ARG A 836 3.44 -3.53 12.00
CA ARG A 836 4.78 -3.44 11.40
C ARG A 836 5.46 -2.13 11.78
N PHE A 837 4.73 -1.01 11.74
CA PHE A 837 5.25 0.27 12.20
C PHE A 837 5.52 0.28 13.71
N THR A 838 4.67 -0.36 14.52
CA THR A 838 4.88 -0.51 15.97
C THR A 838 6.15 -1.31 16.28
N ARG A 839 6.41 -2.42 15.57
CA ARG A 839 7.68 -3.16 15.66
C ARG A 839 8.88 -2.28 15.25
N VAL A 840 8.78 -1.55 14.14
CA VAL A 840 9.83 -0.61 13.70
C VAL A 840 10.12 0.44 14.76
N THR A 841 9.08 1.11 15.28
CA THR A 841 9.19 2.11 16.36
C THR A 841 9.88 1.51 17.57
N HIS A 842 9.39 0.40 18.12
CA HIS A 842 9.94 -0.24 19.32
C HIS A 842 11.41 -0.66 19.18
N TYR A 843 11.81 -1.24 18.05
CA TYR A 843 13.21 -1.58 17.82
C TYR A 843 14.08 -0.33 17.64
N SER A 844 13.61 0.69 16.90
CA SER A 844 14.35 1.94 16.70
C SER A 844 14.49 2.77 17.99
N THR A 845 13.44 2.91 18.79
CA THR A 845 13.47 3.62 20.09
C THR A 845 14.31 2.86 21.10
N GLY A 846 14.11 1.55 21.25
CA GLY A 846 14.84 0.71 22.21
C GLY A 846 16.34 0.63 21.93
N ILE A 847 16.75 0.38 20.68
CA ILE A 847 18.19 0.32 20.32
C ILE A 847 18.85 1.70 20.47
N SER A 848 18.13 2.78 20.11
CA SER A 848 18.64 4.14 20.31
C SER A 848 18.76 4.48 21.80
N MET A 849 17.82 4.06 22.64
CA MET A 849 17.87 4.22 24.11
C MET A 849 19.09 3.52 24.71
N VAL A 850 19.37 2.27 24.33
CA VAL A 850 20.55 1.54 24.80
C VAL A 850 21.84 2.24 24.37
N ALA A 851 21.93 2.68 23.11
CA ALA A 851 23.12 3.39 22.63
C ALA A 851 23.30 4.77 23.31
N CYS A 852 22.21 5.53 23.50
CA CYS A 852 22.19 6.78 24.24
C CYS A 852 22.59 6.59 25.71
N LEU A 853 22.08 5.55 26.40
CA LEU A 853 22.47 5.22 27.77
C LEU A 853 23.96 4.89 27.86
N LEU A 854 24.48 4.04 26.96
CA LEU A 854 25.90 3.68 26.93
C LEU A 854 26.80 4.90 26.70
N LEU A 855 26.44 5.80 25.78
CA LEU A 855 27.22 7.03 25.55
C LEU A 855 27.10 7.99 26.74
N ALA A 856 25.89 8.22 27.25
CA ALA A 856 25.61 9.12 28.37
C ALA A 856 26.37 8.72 29.62
N LEU A 857 26.27 7.45 30.02
CA LEU A 857 26.98 6.90 31.17
C LEU A 857 28.49 6.98 30.97
N SER A 858 29.02 6.51 29.84
CA SER A 858 30.48 6.49 29.61
C SER A 858 31.09 7.90 29.55
N GLY A 859 30.42 8.84 28.88
CA GLY A 859 30.84 10.23 28.80
C GLY A 859 30.76 10.94 30.15
N PHE A 860 29.60 10.85 30.83
CA PHE A 860 29.40 11.55 32.10
C PHE A 860 30.23 10.95 33.25
N LEU A 861 30.37 9.62 33.34
CA LEU A 861 31.23 8.98 34.34
C LEU A 861 32.74 9.20 34.09
N THR A 862 33.11 9.65 32.88
CA THR A 862 34.49 10.11 32.61
C THR A 862 34.66 11.60 32.96
N PHE A 863 33.75 12.47 32.49
CA PHE A 863 33.98 13.93 32.48
C PHE A 863 33.18 14.74 33.51
N GLY A 864 32.19 14.15 34.20
CA GLY A 864 31.47 14.78 35.32
C GLY A 864 31.01 16.21 35.04
N ASP A 865 31.36 17.13 35.95
CA ASP A 865 31.14 18.58 35.81
C ASP A 865 31.74 19.20 34.53
N LYS A 866 32.85 18.66 34.02
CA LYS A 866 33.54 19.13 32.80
C LYS A 866 32.86 18.69 31.49
N THR A 867 31.82 17.86 31.53
CA THR A 867 31.17 17.32 30.32
C THR A 867 30.62 18.43 29.41
N LEU A 868 31.03 18.46 28.15
CA LEU A 868 30.64 19.46 27.15
C LEU A 868 29.42 19.00 26.32
N GLY A 869 28.73 19.96 25.67
CA GLY A 869 27.59 19.69 24.77
C GLY A 869 27.93 18.81 23.56
N ASN A 870 29.22 18.73 23.20
CA ASN A 870 29.77 17.71 22.31
C ASN A 870 30.85 16.93 23.07
N VAL A 871 30.54 15.70 23.49
CA VAL A 871 31.47 14.85 24.27
C VAL A 871 32.77 14.52 23.54
N LEU A 872 32.80 14.54 22.19
CA LEU A 872 34.05 14.35 21.45
C LEU A 872 35.03 15.53 21.62
N ASN A 873 34.59 16.68 22.14
CA ASN A 873 35.45 17.82 22.42
C ASN A 873 36.08 17.77 23.83
N ASN A 874 35.63 16.85 24.70
CA ASN A 874 36.30 16.57 25.98
C ASN A 874 37.60 15.75 25.81
N PHE A 875 37.75 15.04 24.69
CA PHE A 875 38.92 14.22 24.40
C PHE A 875 40.02 15.00 23.65
N PRO A 876 41.31 14.65 23.83
CA PRO A 876 42.42 15.25 23.10
C PRO A 876 42.31 15.27 21.56
N ALA A 877 43.06 16.17 20.92
CA ALA A 877 43.01 16.42 19.47
C ALA A 877 43.97 15.52 18.65
N ASP A 878 44.96 14.91 19.29
CA ASP A 878 45.96 14.00 18.74
C ASP A 878 45.47 12.55 18.64
N ASN A 879 44.55 12.15 19.53
CA ASN A 879 44.04 10.79 19.63
C ASN A 879 43.37 10.29 18.33
N THR A 880 44.03 9.36 17.64
CA THR A 880 43.61 8.82 16.33
C THR A 880 42.22 8.21 16.35
N MET A 881 41.87 7.49 17.41
CA MET A 881 40.58 6.80 17.54
C MET A 881 39.43 7.80 17.71
N VAL A 882 39.65 8.85 18.50
CA VAL A 882 38.71 9.98 18.63
C VAL A 882 38.60 10.74 17.31
N ASN A 883 39.69 10.92 16.56
CA ASN A 883 39.66 11.57 15.25
C ASN A 883 38.90 10.75 14.19
N VAL A 884 38.96 9.41 14.24
CA VAL A 884 38.09 8.55 13.43
C VAL A 884 36.61 8.75 13.81
N ALA A 885 36.27 8.78 15.10
CA ALA A 885 34.90 9.07 15.54
C ALA A 885 34.42 10.49 15.12
N ARG A 886 35.28 11.51 15.21
CA ARG A 886 35.00 12.88 14.72
C ARG A 886 34.73 12.89 13.22
N LEU A 887 35.49 12.14 12.41
CA LEU A 887 35.27 12.01 10.97
C LEU A 887 33.94 11.31 10.67
N CYS A 888 33.69 10.15 11.30
CA CYS A 888 32.45 9.41 11.14
C CYS A 888 31.22 10.26 11.55
N PHE A 889 31.32 11.04 12.62
CA PHE A 889 30.25 11.92 13.07
C PHE A 889 30.01 13.09 12.11
N GLY A 890 31.07 13.82 11.73
CA GLY A 890 30.98 14.95 10.80
C GLY A 890 30.45 14.55 9.42
N LEU A 891 30.89 13.40 8.87
CA LEU A 891 30.34 12.85 7.62
C LEU A 891 28.85 12.52 7.75
N ASN A 892 28.42 11.91 8.87
CA ASN A 892 27.01 11.60 9.09
C ASN A 892 26.15 12.87 9.15
N MET A 893 26.64 13.95 9.79
CA MET A 893 25.91 15.23 9.83
C MET A 893 25.75 15.85 8.44
N LEU A 894 26.79 15.78 7.60
CA LEU A 894 26.72 16.29 6.22
C LEU A 894 25.72 15.53 5.34
N THR A 895 25.49 14.23 5.59
CA THR A 895 24.46 13.42 4.92
C THR A 895 23.07 13.52 5.55
N THR A 896 22.96 13.96 6.81
CA THR A 896 21.67 14.09 7.53
C THR A 896 21.05 15.48 7.38
N LEU A 897 21.87 16.54 7.27
CA LEU A 897 21.41 17.92 7.03
C LEU A 897 20.46 18.07 5.80
N PRO A 898 20.67 17.38 4.67
CA PRO A 898 19.71 17.38 3.56
C PRO A 898 18.30 16.85 3.89
N LEU A 899 18.17 15.98 4.89
CA LEU A 899 16.88 15.42 5.31
C LEU A 899 16.07 16.48 6.07
N GLU A 900 16.68 17.16 7.04
CA GLU A 900 16.02 18.26 7.77
C GLU A 900 15.72 19.44 6.84
N ALA A 901 16.61 19.74 5.88
CA ALA A 901 16.36 20.76 4.85
C ALA A 901 15.16 20.40 3.95
N PHE A 902 14.95 19.11 3.66
CA PHE A 902 13.73 18.64 2.99
C PHE A 902 12.49 18.91 3.85
N VAL A 903 12.52 18.56 5.13
CA VAL A 903 11.39 18.75 6.08
C VAL A 903 11.02 20.23 6.20
N CYS A 904 12.01 21.13 6.40
CA CYS A 904 11.77 22.57 6.42
C CYS A 904 11.10 23.07 5.14
N ARG A 905 11.59 22.63 3.98
CA ARG A 905 11.08 23.04 2.66
C ARG A 905 9.68 22.49 2.39
N GLU A 906 9.40 21.24 2.76
CA GLU A 906 8.07 20.64 2.65
C GLU A 906 7.05 21.38 3.54
N VAL A 907 7.39 21.65 4.80
CA VAL A 907 6.52 22.41 5.72
C VAL A 907 6.22 23.81 5.18
N MET A 908 7.21 24.50 4.59
CA MET A 908 7.02 25.80 3.95
C MET A 908 6.13 25.71 2.70
N LEU A 909 6.32 24.73 1.83
CA LEU A 909 5.50 24.53 0.63
C LEU A 909 4.05 24.21 1.00
N ASN A 910 3.84 23.23 1.90
CA ASN A 910 2.51 22.84 2.38
C ASN A 910 1.75 23.98 3.07
N TYR A 911 2.45 24.95 3.68
CA TYR A 911 1.84 26.08 4.38
C TYR A 911 1.57 27.30 3.47
N TYR A 912 2.54 27.71 2.66
CA TYR A 912 2.42 28.92 1.83
C TYR A 912 1.84 28.65 0.43
N PHE A 913 2.02 27.44 -0.09
CA PHE A 913 1.65 27.03 -1.44
C PHE A 913 0.92 25.68 -1.44
N PRO A 914 -0.17 25.53 -0.64
CA PRO A 914 -0.89 24.27 -0.48
C PRO A 914 -1.55 23.84 -1.80
N GLY A 915 -0.89 22.94 -2.54
CA GLY A 915 -1.36 22.52 -3.84
C GLY A 915 -0.94 23.44 -5.00
N GLU A 916 0.27 24.00 -4.97
CA GLU A 916 0.92 24.52 -6.18
C GLU A 916 1.80 23.45 -6.87
N PRO A 917 2.00 23.50 -8.19
CA PRO A 917 2.94 22.62 -8.88
C PRO A 917 4.39 22.77 -8.43
N PHE A 918 5.19 21.73 -8.68
CA PHE A 918 6.64 21.77 -8.45
C PHE A 918 7.31 22.86 -9.30
N ASN A 919 7.68 23.96 -8.64
CA ASN A 919 8.40 25.07 -9.25
C ASN A 919 9.90 24.98 -8.91
N MET A 920 10.75 24.73 -9.92
CA MET A 920 12.20 24.60 -9.73
C MET A 920 12.85 25.86 -9.14
N ASN A 921 12.36 27.05 -9.50
CA ASN A 921 12.89 28.32 -8.96
C ASN A 921 12.55 28.44 -7.47
N LEU A 922 11.33 28.08 -7.07
CA LEU A 922 10.92 28.07 -5.66
C LEU A 922 11.71 27.03 -4.85
N HIS A 923 11.92 25.83 -5.41
CA HIS A 923 12.75 24.77 -4.83
C HIS A 923 14.21 25.24 -4.62
N LEU A 924 14.81 25.90 -5.62
CA LEU A 924 16.15 26.49 -5.52
C LEU A 924 16.21 27.61 -4.48
N ILE A 925 15.25 28.55 -4.50
CA ILE A 925 15.19 29.69 -3.57
C ILE A 925 15.07 29.20 -2.12
N PHE A 926 14.15 28.27 -1.83
CA PHE A 926 13.96 27.72 -0.48
C PHE A 926 15.15 26.86 -0.02
N SER A 927 15.70 26.01 -0.88
CA SER A 927 16.88 25.21 -0.51
C SER A 927 18.10 26.08 -0.23
N THR A 928 18.32 27.11 -1.04
CA THR A 928 19.42 28.07 -0.86
C THR A 928 19.21 28.91 0.41
N SER A 929 18.01 29.44 0.64
CA SER A 929 17.75 30.30 1.80
C SER A 929 17.83 29.52 3.13
N LEU A 930 17.32 28.28 3.17
CA LEU A 930 17.45 27.40 4.33
C LEU A 930 18.92 27.08 4.64
N ILE A 931 19.72 26.69 3.63
CA ILE A 931 21.13 26.36 3.85
C ILE A 931 21.95 27.60 4.22
N VAL A 932 21.79 28.72 3.52
CA VAL A 932 22.55 29.94 3.81
C VAL A 932 22.19 30.50 5.19
N SER A 933 20.92 30.45 5.61
CA SER A 933 20.52 30.91 6.94
C SER A 933 20.99 29.96 8.07
N ALA A 934 20.85 28.64 7.90
CA ALA A 934 21.36 27.67 8.87
C ALA A 934 22.90 27.73 9.00
N MET A 935 23.62 27.85 7.88
CA MET A 935 25.07 28.07 7.84
C MET A 935 25.44 29.38 8.55
N THR A 936 24.72 30.47 8.29
CA THR A 936 24.96 31.77 8.93
C THR A 936 24.80 31.68 10.45
N LEU A 937 23.75 31.03 10.94
CA LEU A 937 23.57 30.79 12.38
C LEU A 937 24.69 29.90 12.95
N SER A 938 25.06 28.82 12.25
CA SER A 938 26.15 27.92 12.67
C SER A 938 27.52 28.64 12.80
N LEU A 939 27.76 29.69 11.99
CA LEU A 939 28.96 30.51 12.08
C LEU A 939 28.98 31.46 13.29
N PHE A 940 27.81 31.79 13.85
CA PHE A 940 27.64 32.61 15.06
C PHE A 940 27.35 31.80 16.33
N THR A 941 26.98 30.52 16.20
CA THR A 941 26.67 29.62 17.32
C THR A 941 27.85 28.68 17.60
N CYS A 942 28.22 28.60 18.88
CA CYS A 942 29.40 27.86 19.34
C CYS A 942 29.16 27.07 20.65
N ASP A 943 27.93 27.09 21.18
CA ASP A 943 27.48 26.13 22.18
C ASP A 943 26.35 25.28 21.58
N LEU A 944 26.67 24.02 21.31
CA LEU A 944 25.73 23.02 20.83
C LEU A 944 24.66 22.67 21.90
N GLY A 945 25.02 22.77 23.18
CA GLY A 945 24.12 22.48 24.30
C GLY A 945 22.92 23.43 24.33
N SER A 946 23.15 24.75 24.21
CA SER A 946 22.08 25.74 24.11
C SER A 946 21.15 25.55 22.91
N VAL A 947 21.63 24.99 21.79
CA VAL A 947 20.76 24.66 20.64
C VAL A 947 19.85 23.49 20.99
N PHE A 948 20.41 22.40 21.53
CA PHE A 948 19.64 21.23 21.96
C PHE A 948 18.62 21.58 23.06
N GLU A 949 19.01 22.38 24.05
CA GLU A 949 18.10 22.87 25.11
C GLU A 949 16.92 23.63 24.51
N LEU A 950 17.18 24.66 23.68
CA LEU A 950 16.15 25.55 23.16
C LEU A 950 15.20 24.87 22.17
N VAL A 951 15.73 24.13 21.20
CA VAL A 951 14.95 23.47 20.15
C VAL A 951 14.17 22.28 20.73
N GLY A 952 14.83 21.50 21.60
CA GLY A 952 14.24 20.35 22.27
C GLY A 952 13.11 20.71 23.22
N SER A 953 13.29 21.73 24.06
CA SER A 953 12.29 22.07 25.07
C SER A 953 11.08 22.85 24.53
N THR A 954 11.19 23.41 23.32
CA THR A 954 10.10 24.12 22.63
C THR A 954 9.46 23.25 21.55
N SER A 955 10.07 23.18 20.37
CA SER A 955 9.51 22.51 19.19
C SER A 955 9.37 21.00 19.35
N ALA A 956 10.37 20.31 19.93
CA ALA A 956 10.30 18.87 20.12
C ALA A 956 9.24 18.50 21.18
N CYS A 957 9.20 19.24 22.28
CA CYS A 957 8.16 19.14 23.32
C CYS A 957 6.74 19.31 22.73
N ALA A 958 6.52 20.34 21.90
CA ALA A 958 5.25 20.57 21.23
C ALA A 958 4.86 19.43 20.29
N MET A 959 5.81 18.93 19.49
CA MET A 959 5.59 17.84 18.53
C MET A 959 5.39 16.45 19.15
N ALA A 960 5.96 16.20 20.32
CA ALA A 960 5.90 14.89 20.97
C ALA A 960 4.81 14.82 22.04
N TYR A 961 4.86 15.71 23.03
CA TYR A 961 4.09 15.59 24.27
C TYR A 961 2.77 16.37 24.22
N ILE A 962 2.67 17.40 23.40
CA ILE A 962 1.48 18.26 23.32
C ILE A 962 0.58 17.85 22.15
N LEU A 963 1.04 17.98 20.90
CA LEU A 963 0.16 17.89 19.72
C LEU A 963 -0.40 16.48 19.44
N PRO A 964 0.36 15.36 19.48
CA PRO A 964 -0.19 14.03 19.24
C PRO A 964 -1.18 13.58 20.34
N PRO A 965 -0.89 13.74 21.66
CA PRO A 965 -1.88 13.48 22.70
C PRO A 965 -3.13 14.37 22.60
N LEU A 966 -3.01 15.67 22.30
CA LEU A 966 -4.17 16.55 22.09
C LEU A 966 -5.05 16.10 20.92
N CYS A 967 -4.45 15.70 19.79
CA CYS A 967 -5.21 15.14 18.66
C CYS A 967 -5.90 13.83 19.06
N TYR A 968 -5.23 12.96 19.81
CA TYR A 968 -5.80 11.69 20.27
C TYR A 968 -6.99 11.89 21.22
N ILE A 969 -6.91 12.85 22.14
CA ILE A 969 -8.02 13.23 23.04
C ILE A 969 -9.23 13.73 22.24
N LYS A 970 -9.02 14.42 21.13
CA LYS A 970 -10.10 14.97 20.28
C LYS A 970 -10.67 13.99 19.26
N LEU A 971 -9.89 13.01 18.82
CA LEU A 971 -10.27 12.02 17.81
C LEU A 971 -10.82 10.70 18.39
N THR A 972 -10.82 10.52 19.73
CA THR A 972 -11.26 9.26 20.36
C THR A 972 -12.33 9.45 21.44
N THR A 973 -13.18 8.43 21.63
CA THR A 973 -14.07 8.37 22.78
C THR A 973 -13.27 8.12 24.06
N ARG A 974 -13.58 8.84 25.15
CA ARG A 974 -12.88 8.76 26.45
C ARG A 974 -12.59 7.32 26.88
N SER A 975 -11.33 7.08 27.25
CA SER A 975 -10.80 5.81 27.77
C SER A 975 -9.67 6.09 28.77
N TRP A 976 -9.14 5.07 29.46
CA TRP A 976 -7.94 5.23 30.31
C TRP A 976 -6.76 5.87 29.57
N LYS A 977 -6.55 5.48 28.30
CA LYS A 977 -5.50 6.05 27.44
C LYS A 977 -5.69 7.55 27.18
N THR A 978 -6.91 8.07 27.28
CA THR A 978 -7.22 9.50 27.21
C THR A 978 -6.76 10.26 28.47
N TYR A 979 -6.78 9.64 29.65
CA TYR A 979 -6.22 10.23 30.88
C TYR A 979 -4.70 10.27 30.85
N VAL A 980 -4.06 9.19 30.37
CA VAL A 980 -2.60 9.15 30.11
C VAL A 980 -2.20 10.23 29.10
N ALA A 981 -2.99 10.42 28.03
CA ALA A 981 -2.79 11.51 27.08
C ALA A 981 -2.84 12.89 27.76
N MET A 982 -3.85 13.17 28.59
CA MET A 982 -3.98 14.44 29.31
C MET A 982 -2.79 14.70 30.26
N GLY A 983 -2.29 13.65 30.95
CA GLY A 983 -1.09 13.74 31.79
C GLY A 983 0.17 14.13 31.00
N ILE A 984 0.35 13.56 29.81
CA ILE A 984 1.50 13.86 28.93
C ILE A 984 1.39 15.27 28.32
N VAL A 985 0.18 15.76 27.99
CA VAL A 985 -0.03 17.18 27.61
C VAL A 985 0.35 18.11 28.76
N ALA A 986 -0.12 17.82 29.98
CA ALA A 986 0.19 18.63 31.15
C ALA A 986 1.70 18.68 31.44
N PHE A 987 2.38 17.53 31.34
CA PHE A 987 3.84 17.44 31.41
C PHE A 987 4.53 18.29 30.33
N GLY A 988 4.12 18.15 29.06
CA GLY A 988 4.69 18.92 27.95
C GLY A 988 4.53 20.43 28.13
N CYS A 989 3.32 20.88 28.48
CA CYS A 989 3.04 22.29 28.76
C CYS A 989 3.85 22.82 29.95
N ALA A 990 4.02 22.04 31.02
CA ALA A 990 4.83 22.42 32.18
C ALA A 990 6.32 22.54 31.84
N VAL A 991 6.89 21.53 31.14
CA VAL A 991 8.29 21.56 30.67
C VAL A 991 8.53 22.74 29.74
N MET A 992 7.67 22.94 28.75
CA MET A 992 7.80 24.03 27.79
C MET A 992 7.72 25.40 28.49
N GLY A 993 6.77 25.59 29.41
CA GLY A 993 6.64 26.84 30.16
C GLY A 993 7.85 27.14 31.05
N ILE A 994 8.32 26.15 31.82
CA ILE A 994 9.47 26.30 32.72
C ILE A 994 10.77 26.55 31.94
N THR A 995 11.01 25.80 30.87
CA THR A 995 12.22 25.99 30.05
C THR A 995 12.21 27.29 29.26
N LEU A 996 11.06 27.76 28.75
CA LEU A 996 10.95 29.07 28.11
C LEU A 996 11.31 30.19 29.08
N PHE A 997 10.78 30.12 30.32
CA PHE A 997 11.12 31.08 31.38
C PHE A 997 12.60 31.05 31.75
N GLN A 998 13.18 29.85 31.92
CA GLN A 998 14.62 29.68 32.20
C GLN A 998 15.50 30.17 31.04
N ALA A 999 15.11 29.91 29.78
CA ALA A 999 15.84 30.36 28.59
C ALA A 999 15.80 31.88 28.44
N VAL A 1000 14.64 32.51 28.65
CA VAL A 1000 14.50 33.97 28.73
C VAL A 1000 15.35 34.53 29.88
N GLY A 1001 15.38 33.89 31.04
CA GLY A 1001 16.25 34.24 32.16
C GLY A 1001 17.75 34.15 31.84
N LYS A 1002 18.19 33.08 31.16
CA LYS A 1002 19.57 32.94 30.63
C LYS A 1002 19.88 34.08 29.66
N ILE A 1003 19.00 34.35 28.68
CA ILE A 1003 19.18 35.38 27.66
C ILE A 1003 19.27 36.77 28.29
N ILE A 1004 18.41 37.11 29.27
CA ILE A 1004 18.44 38.40 29.96
C ILE A 1004 19.76 38.58 30.72
N ARG A 1005 20.20 37.58 31.49
CA ARG A 1005 21.49 37.62 32.20
C ARG A 1005 22.68 37.78 31.25
N VAL A 1006 22.68 37.05 30.13
CA VAL A 1006 23.71 37.18 29.09
C VAL A 1006 23.65 38.57 28.43
N VAL A 1007 22.47 39.16 28.20
CA VAL A 1007 22.34 40.52 27.69
C VAL A 1007 22.85 41.56 28.68
N SER A 1008 22.67 41.37 30.00
CA SER A 1008 23.29 42.21 31.03
C SER A 1008 24.82 42.15 30.99
N ILE A 1009 25.40 40.95 30.94
CA ILE A 1009 26.87 40.73 30.93
C ILE A 1009 27.49 41.24 29.61
N LEU A 1010 26.83 41.02 28.47
CA LEU A 1010 27.28 41.56 27.17
C LEU A 1010 27.14 43.09 27.07
N GLY A 1011 26.50 43.75 28.04
CA GLY A 1011 26.55 45.21 28.19
C GLY A 1011 27.94 45.73 28.56
N GLU A 1012 28.81 44.89 29.15
CA GLU A 1012 30.15 45.24 29.64
C GLU A 1012 31.27 44.84 28.65
N GLY A 1013 30.92 44.57 27.39
CA GLY A 1013 31.88 44.56 26.26
C GLY A 1013 32.59 43.23 25.95
N GLY A 1014 32.35 42.16 26.71
CA GLY A 1014 32.94 40.84 26.45
C GLY A 1014 32.42 40.19 25.15
N THR A 1015 33.25 40.07 24.11
CA THR A 1015 32.92 39.20 22.96
C THR A 1015 33.30 37.76 23.30
N GLN A 1016 32.30 36.88 23.40
CA GLN A 1016 32.51 35.45 23.65
C GLN A 1016 33.10 34.79 22.40
N GLN A 1017 34.44 34.78 22.29
CA GLN A 1017 35.14 34.13 21.20
C GLN A 1017 34.98 32.61 21.26
N CYS A 1018 34.65 32.02 20.11
CA CYS A 1018 34.72 30.59 19.88
C CYS A 1018 36.16 30.23 19.56
N MET A 1019 36.72 29.25 20.29
CA MET A 1019 38.03 28.66 20.01
C MET A 1019 37.95 27.70 18.82
#